data_AF-A0A443DIU3-F1
#
_entry.id   AF-A0A443DIU3-F1
#
_cell.length_a   1.000
_cell.length_b   1.000
_cell.length_c   1.000
_cell.angle_alpha   90.00
_cell.angle_beta   90.00
_cell.angle_gamma   90.00
#
_symmetry.space_group_name_H-M   'P 1'
#
loop_
_entity.id
_entity.type
_entity.pdbx_description
1 polymer ?
#
loop_
_entity_poly.entity_id
_entity_poly.type
_entity_poly.pdbx_seq_one_letter_code
_entity_poly.pdbx_strand_id
1 'polypeptide(L)'
;MTERIVSFVMSGGIGSRLWPLSREDNPKQFHDFSGDGSMLVKTLRRLTARPDGETPVFLIASERHADRVHADLAGIDLSGGGPLFEPTGRNTAAAVALATLRTLSEFGDSLVLVVPSDHEITTARQFWQSVENGTAAARAGRLVVFGIKPGHPETGYGYIEIAGEKDGICDVSRFVEKPDLATAQSYLAAGNFYWNTGIFLFRASAMRDAFTAFEPEIWKATENAYQAATSDLSGLYMPLELYAAIPSTSIDYAIMERASHIAMVPAGFRWNDLGSWQSLLDVGPSDNDGNVIVGDVVAIDCENSYIRSDSRLLSAIGLKDVAIVSTADATFVAPVSRSQNVKKIVEQLEKSGRLETRFTPAGDRVIESGAWRRRVHHWLFEETVPLWSTVGVDERHGGFHEALGFDTTPLKKPKRMRTMARQVYAFAVARARGWDGPADRLIGHGLEFMARNGRTDNGGWVRTLNVDGTVADAAEDAYDHSCVLLALAHAHMVGNPDALRLAEETFSFLDAHLEDHRMTGFLETSSGVGERRSNPHMHLLEAFLAWHQATGELAYLRRAARIVDLFRSHFFDPESWTLGEYFDAEWRPAEGEKGVWTEPGHHFEWASLLVDFTGRSGQSDLTGFARKLYASAIANGLNRATGLAYGAVSRQGLPLDLVSRSWPQAEAIKAAIALDGSGGPDLKPEIEARVGRLFRWHINPAPLGLWIDRIDERGRSLATDVPASIFYHLVCALTQYLDSTAGEAR
;
A
#
# COMPACT_ATOMS: atom_id res chain seq x y z
N MET A 1 11.34 -40.57 25.23
CA MET A 1 10.61 -39.65 24.34
C MET A 1 11.59 -38.58 23.92
N THR A 2 11.78 -38.39 22.63
CA THR A 2 12.58 -37.28 22.09
C THR A 2 11.96 -35.96 22.54
N GLU A 3 12.78 -35.01 22.96
CA GLU A 3 12.32 -33.78 23.60
C GLU A 3 11.74 -32.79 22.58
N ARG A 4 10.69 -32.09 23.00
CA ARG A 4 10.07 -31.02 22.23
C ARG A 4 10.99 -29.80 22.14
N ILE A 5 11.15 -29.27 20.93
CA ILE A 5 11.82 -27.98 20.69
C ILE A 5 10.82 -27.08 19.96
N VAL A 6 10.37 -26.02 20.63
CA VAL A 6 9.47 -25.03 20.01
C VAL A 6 10.33 -24.06 19.20
N SER A 7 10.11 -24.00 17.89
CA SER A 7 10.93 -23.21 16.98
C SER A 7 10.25 -21.92 16.57
N PHE A 8 11.00 -20.82 16.53
CA PHE A 8 10.52 -19.50 16.14
C PHE A 8 11.40 -18.94 15.03
N VAL A 9 10.76 -18.56 13.92
CA VAL A 9 11.40 -17.87 12.80
C VAL A 9 11.18 -16.37 12.94
N MET A 10 12.25 -15.58 12.95
CA MET A 10 12.18 -14.12 13.00
C MET A 10 12.18 -13.53 11.58
N SER A 11 11.09 -12.85 11.22
CA SER A 11 10.83 -12.28 9.88
C SER A 11 10.44 -10.79 9.94
N GLY A 12 11.05 -10.03 10.84
CA GLY A 12 10.83 -8.59 10.99
C GLY A 12 11.79 -7.68 10.20
N GLY A 13 12.84 -8.23 9.57
CA GLY A 13 13.85 -7.45 8.86
C GLY A 13 13.40 -7.02 7.45
N ILE A 14 13.87 -5.85 6.99
CA ILE A 14 13.63 -5.34 5.62
C ILE A 14 14.70 -5.83 4.63
N GLY A 15 15.97 -5.91 5.05
CA GLY A 15 17.07 -6.32 4.17
C GLY A 15 17.55 -5.25 3.17
N SER A 16 17.62 -3.98 3.58
CA SER A 16 17.93 -2.82 2.71
C SER A 16 19.27 -2.87 1.93
N ARG A 17 20.18 -3.77 2.29
CA ARG A 17 21.46 -3.98 1.59
C ARG A 17 21.32 -4.59 0.19
N LEU A 18 20.13 -5.06 -0.18
CA LEU A 18 19.83 -5.62 -1.50
C LEU A 18 18.83 -4.76 -2.30
N TRP A 19 18.70 -3.47 -1.99
CA TRP A 19 18.00 -2.53 -2.87
C TRP A 19 18.68 -2.51 -4.26
N PRO A 20 17.94 -2.58 -5.39
CA PRO A 20 16.52 -2.27 -5.56
C PRO A 20 15.56 -3.46 -5.48
N LEU A 21 16.05 -4.68 -5.22
CA LEU A 21 15.21 -5.87 -5.06
C LEU A 21 14.47 -5.83 -3.72
N SER A 22 15.24 -5.68 -2.64
CA SER A 22 14.69 -5.66 -1.29
C SER A 22 14.13 -4.28 -0.96
N ARG A 23 12.86 -4.24 -0.59
CA ARG A 23 12.11 -3.02 -0.22
C ARG A 23 11.30 -3.28 1.03
N GLU A 24 10.76 -2.22 1.61
CA GLU A 24 9.95 -2.36 2.82
C GLU A 24 8.80 -3.36 2.59
N ASP A 25 8.03 -3.27 1.50
CA ASP A 25 6.88 -4.14 1.19
C ASP A 25 7.23 -5.55 0.67
N ASN A 26 8.45 -5.75 0.18
CA ASN A 26 8.98 -7.05 -0.24
C ASN A 26 10.42 -7.25 0.29
N PRO A 27 10.56 -7.48 1.62
CA PRO A 27 11.85 -7.71 2.24
C PRO A 27 12.61 -8.92 1.71
N LYS A 28 13.91 -8.92 1.98
CA LYS A 28 14.89 -9.94 1.55
C LYS A 28 14.40 -11.38 1.72
N GLN A 29 13.78 -11.72 2.84
CA GLN A 29 13.35 -13.09 3.14
C GLN A 29 12.29 -13.65 2.19
N PHE A 30 11.55 -12.77 1.47
CA PHE A 30 10.54 -13.19 0.50
C PHE A 30 11.10 -13.44 -0.91
N HIS A 31 12.36 -13.05 -1.17
CA HIS A 31 13.00 -13.27 -2.46
C HIS A 31 13.54 -14.68 -2.58
N ASP A 32 13.48 -15.21 -3.81
CA ASP A 32 14.18 -16.41 -4.21
C ASP A 32 15.50 -16.02 -4.89
N PHE A 33 16.61 -16.31 -4.21
CA PHE A 33 17.96 -16.04 -4.72
C PHE A 33 18.69 -17.30 -5.20
N SER A 34 18.17 -18.48 -4.87
CA SER A 34 18.82 -19.77 -5.10
C SER A 34 18.07 -20.67 -6.09
N GLY A 35 16.86 -20.27 -6.51
CA GLY A 35 16.02 -20.96 -7.49
C GLY A 35 15.15 -22.08 -6.92
N ASP A 36 15.00 -22.17 -5.59
CA ASP A 36 14.29 -23.24 -4.89
C ASP A 36 13.26 -22.75 -3.85
N GLY A 37 12.81 -21.50 -4.00
CA GLY A 37 11.82 -20.84 -3.15
C GLY A 37 12.39 -19.72 -2.29
N SER A 38 11.49 -18.97 -1.63
CA SER A 38 11.91 -17.85 -0.78
C SER A 38 12.74 -18.31 0.41
N MET A 39 13.63 -17.44 0.91
CA MET A 39 14.48 -17.75 2.08
C MET A 39 13.64 -18.12 3.31
N LEU A 40 12.49 -17.46 3.49
CA LEU A 40 11.54 -17.77 4.55
C LEU A 40 11.02 -19.21 4.42
N VAL A 41 10.51 -19.58 3.24
CA VAL A 41 9.96 -20.93 2.98
C VAL A 41 11.04 -22.00 3.19
N LYS A 42 12.27 -21.74 2.75
CA LYS A 42 13.41 -22.65 2.97
C LYS A 42 13.72 -22.83 4.45
N THR A 43 13.68 -21.76 5.23
CA THR A 43 13.87 -21.81 6.69
C THR A 43 12.77 -22.60 7.37
N LEU A 44 11.51 -22.40 6.99
CA LEU A 44 10.37 -23.16 7.52
C LEU A 44 10.50 -24.65 7.20
N ARG A 45 10.79 -25.01 5.93
CA ARG A 45 11.02 -26.40 5.52
C ARG A 45 12.17 -27.04 6.29
N ARG A 46 13.26 -26.31 6.51
CA ARG A 46 14.40 -26.77 7.32
C ARG A 46 13.98 -27.09 8.75
N LEU A 47 13.14 -26.27 9.37
CA LEU A 47 12.64 -26.52 10.72
C LEU A 47 11.66 -27.70 10.79
N THR A 48 10.80 -27.88 9.78
CA THR A 48 9.88 -29.02 9.72
C THR A 48 10.56 -30.35 9.44
N ALA A 49 11.82 -30.34 8.99
CA ALA A 49 12.59 -31.53 8.63
C ALA A 49 13.35 -32.17 9.81
N ARG A 50 13.00 -31.87 11.06
CA ARG A 50 13.62 -32.49 12.23
C ARG A 50 13.38 -34.01 12.19
N PRO A 51 14.42 -34.86 12.26
CA PRO A 51 14.24 -36.31 12.13
C PRO A 51 13.40 -36.94 13.24
N ASP A 52 13.58 -36.49 14.48
CA ASP A 52 12.93 -37.06 15.66
C ASP A 52 12.45 -35.97 16.62
N GLY A 53 11.28 -36.17 17.24
CA GLY A 53 10.72 -35.27 18.27
C GLY A 53 9.76 -34.21 17.74
N GLU A 54 8.94 -33.66 18.64
CA GLU A 54 7.98 -32.61 18.30
C GLU A 54 8.67 -31.26 18.08
N THR A 55 8.32 -30.59 16.98
CA THR A 55 8.82 -29.25 16.66
C THR A 55 7.71 -28.36 16.12
N PRO A 56 6.86 -27.80 17.00
CA PRO A 56 5.96 -26.72 16.61
C PRO A 56 6.76 -25.53 16.07
N VAL A 57 6.38 -25.01 14.90
CA VAL A 57 7.09 -23.90 14.24
C VAL A 57 6.22 -22.66 14.20
N PHE A 58 6.67 -21.60 14.86
CA PHE A 58 6.04 -20.29 14.86
C PHE A 58 6.82 -19.31 14.00
N LEU A 59 6.10 -18.38 13.37
CA LEU A 59 6.69 -17.32 12.56
C LEU A 59 6.34 -15.97 13.17
N ILE A 60 7.35 -15.23 13.64
CA ILE A 60 7.18 -13.86 14.13
C ILE A 60 7.45 -12.92 12.95
N ALA A 61 6.40 -12.27 12.43
CA ALA A 61 6.46 -11.45 11.23
C ALA A 61 5.71 -10.13 11.41
N SER A 62 6.04 -9.13 10.59
CA SER A 62 5.27 -7.89 10.61
C SER A 62 3.86 -8.11 10.05
N GLU A 63 2.86 -7.54 10.73
CA GLU A 63 1.44 -7.59 10.36
C GLU A 63 1.20 -7.11 8.92
N ARG A 64 1.97 -6.12 8.45
CA ARG A 64 1.89 -5.60 7.08
C ARG A 64 2.19 -6.65 5.99
N HIS A 65 2.80 -7.77 6.36
CA HIS A 65 3.11 -8.88 5.47
C HIS A 65 2.20 -10.09 5.70
N ALA A 66 1.12 -9.96 6.48
CA ALA A 66 0.25 -11.07 6.81
C ALA A 66 -0.20 -11.84 5.56
N ASP A 67 -0.76 -11.17 4.55
CA ASP A 67 -1.23 -11.86 3.34
C ASP A 67 -0.12 -12.63 2.61
N ARG A 68 1.09 -12.04 2.51
CA ARG A 68 2.24 -12.72 1.90
C ARG A 68 2.68 -13.93 2.73
N VAL A 69 2.70 -13.79 4.05
CA VAL A 69 3.03 -14.88 4.97
C VAL A 69 2.04 -16.02 4.81
N HIS A 70 0.74 -15.75 4.76
CA HIS A 70 -0.27 -16.78 4.54
C HIS A 70 -0.05 -17.55 3.23
N ALA A 71 0.26 -16.85 2.15
CA ALA A 71 0.58 -17.48 0.87
C ALA A 71 1.85 -18.35 0.96
N ASP A 72 2.91 -17.87 1.61
CA ASP A 72 4.17 -18.61 1.78
C ASP A 72 4.02 -19.83 2.73
N LEU A 73 3.07 -19.78 3.67
CA LEU A 73 2.76 -20.89 4.58
C LEU A 73 1.86 -21.96 3.95
N ALA A 74 1.21 -21.67 2.83
CA ALA A 74 0.28 -22.60 2.18
C ALA A 74 0.99 -23.93 1.83
N GLY A 75 0.47 -25.04 2.39
CA GLY A 75 1.00 -26.38 2.17
C GLY A 75 2.23 -26.75 3.02
N ILE A 76 2.59 -25.96 4.02
CA ILE A 76 3.63 -26.29 5.01
C ILE A 76 2.96 -26.69 6.33
N ASP A 77 3.23 -27.91 6.81
CA ASP A 77 2.77 -28.35 8.13
C ASP A 77 3.69 -27.81 9.22
N LEU A 78 3.18 -26.86 10.01
CA LEU A 78 3.90 -26.23 11.13
C LEU A 78 3.79 -26.99 12.45
N SER A 79 3.26 -28.23 12.45
CA SER A 79 3.20 -29.11 13.62
C SER A 79 2.54 -28.46 14.84
N GLY A 80 1.42 -27.76 14.62
CA GLY A 80 0.67 -27.05 15.66
C GLY A 80 1.18 -25.64 15.98
N GLY A 81 2.18 -25.14 15.24
CA GLY A 81 2.58 -23.74 15.27
C GLY A 81 1.76 -22.85 14.31
N GLY A 82 2.17 -21.58 14.18
CA GLY A 82 1.48 -20.59 13.34
C GLY A 82 2.14 -19.22 13.36
N PRO A 83 1.60 -18.24 12.62
CA PRO A 83 2.15 -16.89 12.59
C PRO A 83 1.74 -16.06 13.82
N LEU A 84 2.68 -15.24 14.29
CA LEU A 84 2.55 -14.22 15.33
C LEU A 84 2.91 -12.87 14.69
N PHE A 85 1.95 -11.95 14.63
CA PHE A 85 2.08 -10.70 13.91
C PHE A 85 2.44 -9.53 14.83
N GLU A 86 3.56 -8.89 14.50
CA GLU A 86 4.03 -7.65 15.11
C GLU A 86 3.46 -6.45 14.32
N PRO A 87 2.71 -5.53 14.96
CA PRO A 87 2.14 -4.37 14.29
C PRO A 87 3.20 -3.33 13.91
N THR A 88 4.38 -3.38 14.56
CA THR A 88 5.53 -2.53 14.27
C THR A 88 6.82 -3.23 14.69
N GLY A 89 7.91 -3.01 13.94
CA GLY A 89 9.20 -3.67 14.22
C GLY A 89 9.88 -3.13 15.48
N ARG A 90 10.30 -4.03 16.38
CA ARG A 90 11.01 -3.71 17.64
C ARG A 90 12.34 -4.43 17.82
N ASN A 91 12.94 -4.86 16.70
CA ASN A 91 14.20 -5.58 16.65
C ASN A 91 14.11 -6.95 17.41
N THR A 92 15.21 -7.70 17.49
CA THR A 92 15.15 -9.14 17.83
C THR A 92 14.86 -9.42 19.30
N ALA A 93 15.13 -8.50 20.24
CA ALA A 93 14.87 -8.74 21.66
C ALA A 93 13.37 -8.93 21.96
N ALA A 94 12.49 -8.09 21.38
CA ALA A 94 11.04 -8.22 21.53
C ALA A 94 10.52 -9.55 20.97
N ALA A 95 11.00 -9.95 19.79
CA ALA A 95 10.63 -11.22 19.18
C ALA A 95 11.06 -12.44 20.03
N VAL A 96 12.26 -12.41 20.62
CA VAL A 96 12.73 -13.49 21.52
C VAL A 96 11.93 -13.51 22.82
N ALA A 97 11.57 -12.35 23.38
CA ALA A 97 10.69 -12.28 24.54
C ALA A 97 9.29 -12.86 24.24
N LEU A 98 8.71 -12.53 23.09
CA LEU A 98 7.42 -13.06 22.63
C LEU A 98 7.49 -14.59 22.43
N ALA A 99 8.55 -15.10 21.81
CA ALA A 99 8.80 -16.54 21.66
C ALA A 99 8.86 -17.26 23.00
N THR A 100 9.54 -16.65 23.98
CA THR A 100 9.69 -17.17 25.33
C THR A 100 8.34 -17.21 26.06
N LEU A 101 7.56 -16.12 26.00
CA LEU A 101 6.22 -16.03 26.60
C LEU A 101 5.24 -17.05 26.00
N ARG A 102 5.20 -17.16 24.67
CA ARG A 102 4.38 -18.16 23.95
C ARG A 102 4.72 -19.58 24.40
N THR A 103 6.02 -19.87 24.51
CA THR A 103 6.48 -21.20 24.96
C THR A 103 6.05 -21.48 26.40
N LEU A 104 6.28 -20.55 27.33
CA LEU A 104 5.89 -20.73 28.74
C LEU A 104 4.38 -20.91 28.92
N SER A 105 3.59 -20.17 28.14
CA SER A 105 2.12 -20.20 28.20
C SER A 105 1.54 -21.54 27.71
N GLU A 106 2.05 -22.07 26.60
CA GLU A 106 1.39 -23.19 25.90
C GLU A 106 2.17 -24.50 25.89
N PHE A 107 3.49 -24.42 26.05
CA PHE A 107 4.41 -25.56 25.95
C PHE A 107 5.23 -25.77 27.23
N GLY A 108 4.93 -25.05 28.30
CA GLY A 108 5.64 -25.11 29.56
C GLY A 108 7.10 -24.66 29.44
N ASP A 109 7.99 -25.22 30.26
CA ASP A 109 9.41 -24.87 30.26
C ASP A 109 10.23 -25.66 29.23
N SER A 110 9.73 -25.71 27.99
CA SER A 110 10.36 -26.42 26.88
C SER A 110 11.60 -25.68 26.34
N LEU A 111 12.41 -26.38 25.53
CA LEU A 111 13.46 -25.74 24.75
C LEU A 111 12.87 -24.88 23.62
N VAL A 112 13.47 -23.73 23.41
CA VAL A 112 13.13 -22.74 22.38
C VAL A 112 14.30 -22.60 21.42
N LEU A 113 14.04 -22.78 20.14
CA LEU A 113 15.00 -22.54 19.06
C LEU A 113 14.56 -21.30 18.28
N VAL A 114 15.36 -20.25 18.29
CA VAL A 114 15.09 -19.01 17.53
C VAL A 114 16.03 -18.94 16.34
N VAL A 115 15.49 -18.75 15.13
CA VAL A 115 16.26 -18.66 13.88
C VAL A 115 15.89 -17.43 13.05
N PRO A 116 16.85 -16.83 12.33
CA PRO A 116 16.55 -15.81 11.32
C PRO A 116 15.88 -16.42 10.07
N SER A 117 14.98 -15.67 9.45
CA SER A 117 14.29 -16.06 8.21
C SER A 117 15.12 -15.89 6.94
N ASP A 118 16.18 -15.09 7.00
CA ASP A 118 16.91 -14.57 5.84
C ASP A 118 18.35 -15.11 5.74
N HIS A 119 18.60 -16.31 6.30
CA HIS A 119 19.87 -17.03 6.16
C HIS A 119 19.78 -18.19 5.16
N GLU A 120 20.83 -18.35 4.35
CA GLU A 120 20.98 -19.49 3.45
C GLU A 120 21.70 -20.63 4.19
N ILE A 121 20.99 -21.74 4.44
CA ILE A 121 21.56 -22.97 5.01
C ILE A 121 21.08 -24.15 4.17
N THR A 122 22.00 -24.74 3.40
CA THR A 122 21.71 -25.79 2.40
C THR A 122 21.78 -27.22 2.96
N THR A 123 22.20 -27.39 4.23
CA THR A 123 22.48 -28.70 4.84
C THR A 123 21.60 -28.97 6.06
N ALA A 124 20.30 -29.20 5.85
CA ALA A 124 19.29 -29.34 6.91
C ALA A 124 19.61 -30.43 7.97
N ARG A 125 20.16 -31.57 7.56
CA ARG A 125 20.57 -32.65 8.49
C ARG A 125 21.69 -32.20 9.44
N GLN A 126 22.68 -31.48 8.91
CA GLN A 126 23.78 -30.95 9.71
C GLN A 126 23.32 -29.82 10.64
N PHE A 127 22.35 -29.02 10.18
CA PHE A 127 21.69 -28.03 11.02
C PHE A 127 21.06 -28.68 12.25
N TRP A 128 20.22 -29.70 12.06
CA TRP A 128 19.60 -30.40 13.19
C TRP A 128 20.61 -31.14 14.06
N GLN A 129 21.65 -31.74 13.50
CA GLN A 129 22.73 -32.35 14.31
C GLN A 129 23.40 -31.31 15.23
N SER A 130 23.67 -30.11 14.73
CA SER A 130 24.22 -29.02 15.56
C SER A 130 23.24 -28.62 16.65
N VAL A 131 21.95 -28.43 16.33
CA VAL A 131 20.92 -28.08 17.32
C VAL A 131 20.84 -29.15 18.42
N GLU A 132 20.78 -30.42 18.06
CA GLU A 132 20.69 -31.54 19.01
C GLU A 132 21.91 -31.61 19.95
N ASN A 133 23.11 -31.33 19.45
CA ASN A 133 24.32 -31.28 20.27
C ASN A 133 24.25 -30.19 21.37
N GLY A 134 23.46 -29.13 21.15
CA GLY A 134 23.27 -28.05 22.12
C GLY A 134 22.21 -28.32 23.20
N THR A 135 21.33 -29.31 23.01
CA THR A 135 20.14 -29.52 23.86
C THR A 135 20.50 -29.76 25.33
N ALA A 136 21.53 -30.56 25.60
CA ALA A 136 21.97 -30.85 26.96
C ALA A 136 22.42 -29.59 27.72
N ALA A 137 23.16 -28.69 27.06
CA ALA A 137 23.57 -27.41 27.64
C ALA A 137 22.37 -26.47 27.85
N ALA A 138 21.46 -26.40 26.88
CA ALA A 138 20.27 -25.57 26.98
C ALA A 138 19.37 -25.99 28.16
N ARG A 139 19.17 -27.31 28.35
CA ARG A 139 18.44 -27.85 29.51
C ARG A 139 19.08 -27.47 30.83
N ALA A 140 20.41 -27.51 30.89
CA ALA A 140 21.18 -27.09 32.06
C ALA A 140 21.09 -25.58 32.34
N GLY A 141 20.29 -24.83 31.58
CA GLY A 141 20.03 -23.41 31.77
C GLY A 141 21.02 -22.49 31.05
N ARG A 142 21.87 -23.03 30.16
CA ARG A 142 22.80 -22.22 29.37
C ARG A 142 22.10 -21.64 28.15
N LEU A 143 22.49 -20.44 27.74
CA LEU A 143 22.07 -19.86 26.47
C LEU A 143 23.00 -20.39 25.38
N VAL A 144 22.48 -21.20 24.46
CA VAL A 144 23.30 -21.85 23.42
C VAL A 144 23.28 -21.02 22.14
N VAL A 145 24.47 -20.74 21.60
CA VAL A 145 24.69 -20.10 20.30
C VAL A 145 25.42 -21.05 19.35
N PHE A 146 25.29 -20.80 18.05
CA PHE A 146 25.95 -21.61 17.02
C PHE A 146 27.00 -20.78 16.28
N GLY A 147 28.25 -21.23 16.31
CA GLY A 147 29.41 -20.49 15.82
C GLY A 147 29.96 -21.03 14.50
N ILE A 148 30.21 -20.14 13.53
CA ILE A 148 30.90 -20.48 12.27
C ILE A 148 32.36 -19.99 12.34
N LYS A 149 33.30 -20.79 11.84
CA LYS A 149 34.71 -20.38 11.83
C LYS A 149 34.91 -19.21 10.85
N PRO A 150 35.49 -18.07 11.27
CA PRO A 150 35.69 -16.92 10.40
C PRO A 150 36.65 -17.22 9.27
N GLY A 151 36.26 -16.90 8.04
CA GLY A 151 37.13 -16.98 6.85
C GLY A 151 37.83 -15.66 6.50
N HIS A 152 37.32 -14.54 7.01
CA HIS A 152 37.80 -13.18 6.75
C HIS A 152 37.36 -12.23 7.90
N PRO A 153 37.86 -10.99 7.98
CA PRO A 153 37.43 -10.05 9.03
C PRO A 153 36.13 -9.33 8.62
N GLU A 154 34.98 -9.89 8.96
CA GLU A 154 33.66 -9.29 8.73
C GLU A 154 33.29 -8.34 9.88
N THR A 155 32.77 -7.14 9.58
CA THR A 155 32.38 -6.15 10.60
C THR A 155 30.87 -6.12 10.85
N GLY A 156 30.09 -6.77 9.99
CA GLY A 156 28.64 -6.90 10.09
C GLY A 156 28.15 -8.02 11.00
N TYR A 157 29.04 -8.91 11.47
CA TYR A 157 28.68 -10.07 12.30
C TYR A 157 29.09 -9.88 13.76
N GLY A 158 28.39 -10.58 14.66
CA GLY A 158 28.86 -10.80 16.02
C GLY A 158 29.98 -11.83 16.07
N TYR A 159 30.87 -11.70 17.06
CA TYR A 159 32.02 -12.57 17.30
C TYR A 159 31.90 -13.20 18.70
N ILE A 160 32.21 -14.50 18.78
CA ILE A 160 32.14 -15.33 19.98
C ILE A 160 33.55 -15.81 20.29
N GLU A 161 34.11 -15.39 21.41
CA GLU A 161 35.39 -15.86 21.92
C GLU A 161 35.19 -17.10 22.79
N ILE A 162 35.92 -18.19 22.51
CA ILE A 162 35.84 -19.42 23.30
C ILE A 162 36.96 -19.51 24.34
N ALA A 163 36.60 -19.99 25.55
CA ALA A 163 37.53 -20.28 26.65
C ALA A 163 38.14 -21.69 26.57
N GLY A 164 37.43 -22.61 25.91
CA GLY A 164 37.79 -24.01 25.82
C GLY A 164 36.62 -24.83 25.27
N GLU A 165 36.90 -26.06 24.85
CA GLU A 165 35.92 -27.01 24.31
C GLU A 165 35.89 -28.27 25.19
N LYS A 166 34.67 -28.74 25.49
CA LYS A 166 34.44 -30.01 26.17
C LYS A 166 33.21 -30.69 25.57
N ASP A 167 33.38 -31.94 25.16
CA ASP A 167 32.30 -32.78 24.58
C ASP A 167 31.55 -32.12 23.41
N GLY A 168 32.27 -31.35 22.56
CA GLY A 168 31.71 -30.65 21.40
C GLY A 168 30.97 -29.34 21.74
N ILE A 169 31.04 -28.88 22.98
CA ILE A 169 30.45 -27.63 23.47
C ILE A 169 31.59 -26.73 23.97
N CYS A 170 31.59 -25.47 23.52
CA CYS A 170 32.57 -24.49 23.93
C CYS A 170 32.01 -23.55 25.00
N ASP A 171 32.80 -23.26 26.02
CA ASP A 171 32.49 -22.18 26.96
C ASP A 171 32.83 -20.84 26.32
N VAL A 172 31.92 -19.87 26.41
CA VAL A 172 32.09 -18.54 25.82
C VAL A 172 32.73 -17.60 26.84
N SER A 173 33.92 -17.10 26.54
CA SER A 173 34.61 -16.07 27.33
C SER A 173 33.96 -14.71 27.15
N ARG A 174 33.59 -14.40 25.90
CA ARG A 174 33.12 -13.07 25.51
C ARG A 174 32.28 -13.15 24.24
N PHE A 175 31.25 -12.32 24.19
CA PHE A 175 30.46 -12.03 22.99
C PHE A 175 30.67 -10.57 22.61
N VAL A 176 30.82 -10.28 21.32
CA VAL A 176 31.03 -8.91 20.81
C VAL A 176 30.23 -8.72 19.52
N GLU A 177 29.29 -7.79 19.51
CA GLU A 177 28.49 -7.49 18.32
C GLU A 177 29.16 -6.41 17.44
N LYS A 178 29.41 -6.75 16.17
CA LYS A 178 29.85 -5.81 15.10
C LYS A 178 31.12 -5.01 15.44
N PRO A 179 32.28 -5.68 15.60
CA PRO A 179 33.55 -5.01 15.84
C PRO A 179 33.99 -4.15 14.65
N ASP A 180 34.88 -3.19 14.90
CA ASP A 180 35.58 -2.50 13.80
C ASP A 180 36.54 -3.43 13.05
N LEU A 181 36.99 -3.02 11.87
CA LEU A 181 37.82 -3.86 10.99
C LEU A 181 39.14 -4.30 11.65
N ALA A 182 39.80 -3.40 12.39
CA ALA A 182 41.06 -3.70 13.06
C ALA A 182 40.87 -4.77 14.14
N THR A 183 39.77 -4.66 14.89
CA THR A 183 39.36 -5.60 15.91
C THR A 183 38.99 -6.95 15.28
N ALA A 184 38.21 -6.98 14.19
CA ALA A 184 37.85 -8.20 13.46
C ALA A 184 39.09 -8.94 12.91
N GLN A 185 40.10 -8.20 12.42
CA GLN A 185 41.38 -8.76 12.00
C GLN A 185 42.12 -9.41 13.18
N SER A 186 42.12 -8.77 14.35
CA SER A 186 42.73 -9.35 15.55
C SER A 186 42.03 -10.65 15.98
N TYR A 187 40.71 -10.72 15.86
CA TYR A 187 39.92 -11.91 16.20
C TYR A 187 40.22 -13.07 15.26
N LEU A 188 40.31 -12.79 13.96
CA LEU A 188 40.71 -13.78 12.96
C LEU A 188 42.12 -14.31 13.23
N ALA A 189 43.06 -13.42 13.59
CA ALA A 189 44.44 -13.79 13.92
C ALA A 189 44.56 -14.62 15.21
N ALA A 190 43.70 -14.36 16.21
CA ALA A 190 43.68 -15.09 17.47
C ALA A 190 43.19 -16.54 17.30
N GLY A 191 42.32 -16.80 16.32
CA GLY A 191 41.89 -18.15 15.92
C GLY A 191 40.94 -18.85 16.89
N ASN A 192 40.65 -18.25 18.06
CA ASN A 192 39.70 -18.71 19.07
C ASN A 192 38.34 -17.97 19.00
N PHE A 193 38.06 -17.30 17.87
CA PHE A 193 36.80 -16.60 17.64
C PHE A 193 35.94 -17.28 16.58
N TYR A 194 34.62 -17.19 16.75
CA TYR A 194 33.60 -17.68 15.83
C TYR A 194 32.61 -16.58 15.48
N TRP A 195 32.06 -16.59 14.26
CA TRP A 195 30.95 -15.73 13.90
C TRP A 195 29.65 -16.22 14.54
N ASN A 196 28.89 -15.28 15.11
CA ASN A 196 27.52 -15.51 15.55
C ASN A 196 26.60 -15.70 14.34
N THR A 197 25.86 -16.81 14.32
CA THR A 197 24.87 -17.10 13.27
C THR A 197 23.50 -16.49 13.55
N GLY A 198 23.29 -15.81 14.68
CA GLY A 198 21.98 -15.28 15.09
C GLY A 198 20.95 -16.37 15.42
N ILE A 199 21.40 -17.62 15.58
CA ILE A 199 20.58 -18.77 15.98
C ILE A 199 20.81 -19.03 17.45
N PHE A 200 19.73 -19.16 18.21
CA PHE A 200 19.77 -19.33 19.67
C PHE A 200 18.95 -20.55 20.09
N LEU A 201 19.47 -21.34 21.04
CA LEU A 201 18.76 -22.44 21.69
C LEU A 201 18.84 -22.26 23.21
N PHE A 202 17.69 -22.26 23.87
CA PHE A 202 17.62 -22.04 25.32
C PHE A 202 16.39 -22.68 25.93
N ARG A 203 16.42 -22.96 27.23
CA ARG A 203 15.22 -23.30 28.00
C ARG A 203 14.41 -22.02 28.26
N ALA A 204 13.09 -22.08 28.11
CA ALA A 204 12.24 -20.88 28.17
C ALA A 204 12.42 -20.09 29.48
N SER A 205 12.48 -20.77 30.64
CA SER A 205 12.73 -20.08 31.92
C SER A 205 14.10 -19.40 31.97
N ALA A 206 15.13 -19.99 31.37
CA ALA A 206 16.48 -19.42 31.40
C ALA A 206 16.52 -18.08 30.65
N MET A 207 15.82 -17.99 29.52
CA MET A 207 15.71 -16.73 28.78
C MET A 207 14.82 -15.70 29.51
N ARG A 208 13.71 -16.13 30.12
CA ARG A 208 12.91 -15.24 30.99
C ARG A 208 13.78 -14.68 32.12
N ASP A 209 14.56 -15.51 32.78
CA ASP A 209 15.40 -15.09 33.91
C ASP A 209 16.48 -14.11 33.43
N ALA A 210 17.04 -14.31 32.24
CA ALA A 210 17.96 -13.37 31.60
C ALA A 210 17.30 -12.01 31.30
N PHE A 211 16.11 -12.02 30.68
CA PHE A 211 15.34 -10.79 30.45
C PHE A 211 14.99 -10.08 31.75
N THR A 212 14.55 -10.81 32.77
CA THR A 212 14.19 -10.23 34.08
C THR A 212 15.40 -9.59 34.76
N ALA A 213 16.59 -10.17 34.59
CA ALA A 213 17.83 -9.64 35.15
C ALA A 213 18.39 -8.43 34.39
N PHE A 214 18.30 -8.42 33.07
CA PHE A 214 19.02 -7.46 32.23
C PHE A 214 18.12 -6.42 31.55
N GLU A 215 16.91 -6.80 31.16
CA GLU A 215 15.95 -5.99 30.39
C GLU A 215 14.49 -6.20 30.88
N PRO A 216 14.19 -5.93 32.16
CA PRO A 216 12.87 -6.21 32.75
C PRO A 216 11.74 -5.38 32.10
N GLU A 217 12.05 -4.20 31.54
CA GLU A 217 11.08 -3.37 30.84
C GLU A 217 10.60 -4.03 29.53
N ILE A 218 11.52 -4.61 28.74
CA ILE A 218 11.18 -5.36 27.52
C ILE A 218 10.29 -6.55 27.88
N TRP A 219 10.67 -7.31 28.93
CA TRP A 219 9.88 -8.46 29.38
C TRP A 219 8.44 -8.06 29.71
N LYS A 220 8.26 -7.07 30.59
CA LYS A 220 6.95 -6.64 31.06
C LYS A 220 6.09 -6.03 29.96
N ALA A 221 6.68 -5.21 29.09
CA ALA A 221 5.96 -4.60 27.98
C ALA A 221 5.50 -5.66 26.96
N THR A 222 6.35 -6.65 26.66
CA THR A 222 6.00 -7.76 25.76
C THR A 222 4.93 -8.66 26.38
N GLU A 223 5.00 -8.92 27.68
CA GLU A 223 3.98 -9.69 28.42
C GLU A 223 2.60 -9.02 28.36
N ASN A 224 2.54 -7.70 28.59
CA ASN A 224 1.29 -6.94 28.48
C ASN A 224 0.71 -7.01 27.06
N ALA A 225 1.55 -6.86 26.03
CA ALA A 225 1.10 -6.93 24.64
C ALA A 225 0.61 -8.35 24.28
N TYR A 226 1.31 -9.39 24.74
CA TYR A 226 0.93 -10.79 24.51
C TYR A 226 -0.39 -11.16 25.20
N GLN A 227 -0.63 -10.68 26.42
CA GLN A 227 -1.89 -10.93 27.15
C GLN A 227 -3.09 -10.23 26.50
N ALA A 228 -2.88 -9.10 25.84
CA ALA A 228 -3.90 -8.36 25.11
C ALA A 228 -3.99 -8.73 23.62
N ALA A 229 -3.24 -9.75 23.18
CA ALA A 229 -3.25 -10.19 21.80
C ALA A 229 -4.61 -10.78 21.40
N THR A 230 -4.97 -10.55 20.13
CA THR A 230 -6.18 -11.14 19.55
C THR A 230 -5.80 -12.24 18.58
N SER A 231 -6.64 -13.26 18.45
CA SER A 231 -6.41 -14.40 17.56
C SER A 231 -7.59 -14.61 16.64
N ASP A 232 -7.32 -14.90 15.38
CA ASP A 232 -8.31 -15.34 14.40
C ASP A 232 -7.82 -16.59 13.65
N LEU A 233 -8.46 -16.94 12.53
CA LEU A 233 -8.06 -18.10 11.71
C LEU A 233 -6.68 -17.95 11.05
N SER A 234 -6.16 -16.74 11.02
CA SER A 234 -4.98 -16.35 10.26
C SER A 234 -3.75 -16.21 11.15
N GLY A 235 -3.90 -15.80 12.41
CA GLY A 235 -2.79 -15.83 13.37
C GLY A 235 -3.08 -15.18 14.71
N LEU A 236 -2.01 -14.89 15.45
CA LEU A 236 -2.05 -14.09 16.69
C LEU A 236 -1.54 -12.67 16.39
N TYR A 237 -2.31 -11.65 16.74
CA TYR A 237 -2.03 -10.24 16.45
C TYR A 237 -1.74 -9.47 17.74
N MET A 238 -0.56 -8.85 17.81
CA MET A 238 -0.20 -7.99 18.94
C MET A 238 -0.84 -6.60 18.79
N PRO A 239 -1.38 -6.00 19.87
CA PRO A 239 -1.99 -4.67 19.80
C PRO A 239 -0.95 -3.56 19.59
N LEU A 240 -1.18 -2.70 18.60
CA LEU A 240 -0.25 -1.64 18.18
C LEU A 240 0.22 -0.75 19.33
N GLU A 241 -0.70 -0.23 20.15
CA GLU A 241 -0.37 0.70 21.23
C GLU A 241 0.60 0.09 22.24
N LEU A 242 0.35 -1.15 22.69
CA LEU A 242 1.18 -1.82 23.68
C LEU A 242 2.50 -2.29 23.08
N TYR A 243 2.47 -2.86 21.87
CA TYR A 243 3.68 -3.35 21.21
C TYR A 243 4.64 -2.21 20.83
N ALA A 244 4.09 -1.04 20.45
CA ALA A 244 4.88 0.14 20.14
C ALA A 244 5.59 0.75 21.37
N ALA A 245 5.19 0.39 22.59
CA ALA A 245 5.86 0.83 23.81
C ALA A 245 7.11 0.00 24.15
N ILE A 246 7.33 -1.15 23.49
CA ILE A 246 8.47 -2.02 23.76
C ILE A 246 9.77 -1.31 23.31
N PRO A 247 10.82 -1.23 24.15
CA PRO A 247 12.13 -0.74 23.74
C PRO A 247 12.70 -1.54 22.56
N SER A 248 13.17 -0.84 21.52
CA SER A 248 13.69 -1.48 20.31
C SER A 248 15.19 -1.71 20.40
N THR A 249 15.62 -2.96 20.60
CA THR A 249 17.04 -3.37 20.68
C THR A 249 17.24 -4.82 20.19
N SER A 250 18.48 -5.19 19.84
CA SER A 250 18.78 -6.58 19.47
C SER A 250 18.97 -7.45 20.71
N ILE A 251 18.67 -8.74 20.58
CA ILE A 251 18.92 -9.74 21.62
C ILE A 251 20.42 -9.79 22.01
N ASP A 252 21.30 -9.53 21.06
CA ASP A 252 22.75 -9.56 21.25
C ASP A 252 23.19 -8.51 22.27
N TYR A 253 22.75 -7.25 22.12
CA TYR A 253 23.05 -6.17 23.07
C TYR A 253 22.25 -6.31 24.38
N ALA A 254 20.97 -6.66 24.27
CA ALA A 254 20.07 -6.79 25.42
C ALA A 254 20.55 -7.84 26.42
N ILE A 255 20.96 -9.01 25.92
CA ILE A 255 21.17 -10.21 26.72
C ILE A 255 22.56 -10.82 26.48
N MET A 256 22.94 -11.09 25.23
CA MET A 256 24.09 -11.96 24.94
C MET A 256 25.44 -11.35 25.34
N GLU A 257 25.64 -10.05 25.19
CA GLU A 257 26.88 -9.39 25.66
C GLU A 257 27.00 -9.35 27.20
N ARG A 258 25.88 -9.52 27.91
CA ARG A 258 25.78 -9.35 29.37
C ARG A 258 25.67 -10.68 30.12
N ALA A 259 25.26 -11.74 29.45
CA ALA A 259 25.04 -13.06 30.04
C ALA A 259 26.36 -13.81 30.27
N SER A 260 26.51 -14.41 31.45
CA SER A 260 27.71 -15.17 31.86
C SER A 260 27.62 -16.68 31.58
N HIS A 261 26.43 -17.19 31.23
CA HIS A 261 26.15 -18.63 31.08
C HIS A 261 25.86 -19.03 29.63
N ILE A 262 26.74 -18.62 28.72
CA ILE A 262 26.59 -18.91 27.28
C ILE A 262 27.41 -20.17 26.93
N ALA A 263 26.83 -21.04 26.10
CA ALA A 263 27.54 -22.16 25.47
C ALA A 263 27.56 -21.95 23.96
N MET A 264 28.63 -22.32 23.29
CA MET A 264 28.70 -22.30 21.83
C MET A 264 28.83 -23.73 21.30
N VAL A 265 28.04 -24.06 20.29
CA VAL A 265 28.22 -25.27 19.48
C VAL A 265 28.85 -24.87 18.14
N PRO A 266 30.00 -25.45 17.74
CA PRO A 266 30.52 -25.27 16.38
C PRO A 266 29.49 -25.75 15.35
N ALA A 267 29.08 -24.87 14.44
CA ALA A 267 28.09 -25.17 13.43
C ALA A 267 28.68 -26.08 12.34
N GLY A 268 28.08 -27.26 12.17
CA GLY A 268 28.49 -28.24 11.15
C GLY A 268 27.81 -28.02 9.78
N PHE A 269 26.95 -27.01 9.66
CA PHE A 269 26.16 -26.71 8.48
C PHE A 269 26.78 -25.58 7.65
N ARG A 270 26.52 -25.60 6.33
CA ARG A 270 26.88 -24.50 5.43
C ARG A 270 25.96 -23.31 5.70
N TRP A 271 26.53 -22.15 5.99
CA TRP A 271 25.79 -20.95 6.37
C TRP A 271 26.29 -19.73 5.60
N ASN A 272 25.37 -18.88 5.16
CA ASN A 272 25.64 -17.56 4.62
C ASN A 272 24.48 -16.61 4.97
N ASP A 273 24.78 -15.38 5.35
CA ASP A 273 23.75 -14.37 5.66
C ASP A 273 23.14 -13.74 4.41
N LEU A 274 23.65 -14.02 3.19
CA LEU A 274 23.28 -13.36 1.92
C LEU A 274 23.08 -11.84 2.07
N GLY A 275 23.94 -11.19 2.84
CA GLY A 275 23.78 -9.80 3.23
C GLY A 275 24.20 -8.78 2.18
N SER A 276 24.73 -9.23 1.03
CA SER A 276 25.37 -8.35 0.04
C SER A 276 25.33 -8.93 -1.37
N TRP A 277 25.56 -8.08 -2.36
CA TRP A 277 25.70 -8.51 -3.76
C TRP A 277 26.93 -9.40 -3.97
N GLN A 278 28.00 -9.21 -3.19
CA GLN A 278 29.15 -10.12 -3.19
C GLN A 278 28.72 -11.52 -2.74
N SER A 279 27.95 -11.62 -1.66
CA SER A 279 27.46 -12.89 -1.15
C SER A 279 26.60 -13.63 -2.18
N LEU A 280 25.82 -12.90 -2.99
CA LEU A 280 25.03 -13.48 -4.08
C LEU A 280 25.89 -13.93 -5.28
N LEU A 281 26.96 -13.20 -5.59
CA LEU A 281 27.93 -13.61 -6.60
C LEU A 281 28.69 -14.90 -6.19
N ASP A 282 29.08 -14.98 -4.92
CA ASP A 282 29.88 -16.11 -4.40
C ASP A 282 29.08 -17.41 -4.28
N VAL A 283 27.76 -17.32 -4.08
CA VAL A 283 26.87 -18.48 -3.85
C VAL A 283 26.06 -18.83 -5.11
N GLY A 284 25.84 -17.86 -5.99
CA GLY A 284 25.00 -18.03 -7.17
C GLY A 284 25.61 -18.99 -8.21
N PRO A 285 24.77 -19.65 -9.05
CA PRO A 285 25.26 -20.40 -10.19
C PRO A 285 25.93 -19.45 -11.19
N SER A 286 27.24 -19.62 -11.40
CA SER A 286 28.01 -18.79 -12.33
C SER A 286 28.24 -19.46 -13.68
N ASP A 287 28.42 -18.64 -14.72
CA ASP A 287 28.89 -19.07 -16.03
C ASP A 287 30.41 -19.34 -16.05
N ASN A 288 30.96 -19.66 -17.23
CA ASN A 288 32.40 -19.95 -17.38
C ASN A 288 33.31 -18.75 -17.08
N ASP A 289 32.78 -17.53 -17.13
CA ASP A 289 33.51 -16.28 -16.89
C ASP A 289 33.27 -15.74 -15.47
N GLY A 290 32.61 -16.53 -14.62
CA GLY A 290 32.35 -16.21 -13.22
C GLY A 290 31.16 -15.26 -13.01
N ASN A 291 30.34 -15.00 -14.03
CA ASN A 291 29.16 -14.14 -13.89
C ASN A 291 27.96 -14.93 -13.34
N VAL A 292 27.20 -14.30 -12.44
CA VAL A 292 25.87 -14.77 -12.07
C VAL A 292 24.85 -13.97 -12.85
N ILE A 293 24.13 -14.64 -13.76
CA ILE A 293 23.17 -14.03 -14.67
C ILE A 293 21.75 -14.48 -14.30
N VAL A 294 20.85 -13.51 -14.07
CA VAL A 294 19.45 -13.78 -13.67
C VAL A 294 18.49 -12.94 -14.50
N GLY A 295 17.51 -13.58 -15.14
CA GLY A 295 16.48 -12.93 -15.95
C GLY A 295 16.90 -12.67 -17.40
N ASP A 296 16.21 -11.75 -18.07
CA ASP A 296 16.44 -11.41 -19.49
C ASP A 296 17.68 -10.51 -19.64
N VAL A 297 18.84 -11.15 -19.78
CA VAL A 297 20.15 -10.50 -19.79
C VAL A 297 20.98 -10.96 -20.99
N VAL A 298 21.58 -10.01 -21.69
CA VAL A 298 22.61 -10.24 -22.71
C VAL A 298 23.93 -9.66 -22.21
N ALA A 299 24.84 -10.53 -21.77
CA ALA A 299 26.18 -10.16 -21.33
C ALA A 299 27.22 -10.63 -22.38
N ILE A 300 28.10 -9.72 -22.80
CA ILE A 300 29.19 -10.00 -23.75
C ILE A 300 30.50 -9.51 -23.14
N ASP A 301 31.53 -10.34 -23.11
CA ASP A 301 32.84 -9.99 -22.52
C ASP A 301 32.74 -9.47 -21.07
N CYS A 302 31.81 -10.02 -20.28
CA CYS A 302 31.67 -9.73 -18.85
C CYS A 302 32.37 -10.80 -18.01
N GLU A 303 32.98 -10.41 -16.89
CA GLU A 303 33.68 -11.33 -15.98
C GLU A 303 33.34 -11.03 -14.51
N ASN A 304 33.23 -12.08 -13.68
CA ASN A 304 33.04 -12.00 -12.23
C ASN A 304 31.95 -11.00 -11.78
N SER A 305 30.84 -10.90 -12.52
CA SER A 305 29.81 -9.89 -12.32
C SER A 305 28.46 -10.49 -11.93
N TYR A 306 27.71 -9.80 -11.07
CA TYR A 306 26.33 -10.16 -10.74
C TYR A 306 25.37 -9.32 -11.61
N ILE A 307 24.68 -9.93 -12.56
CA ILE A 307 23.88 -9.23 -13.56
C ILE A 307 22.45 -9.77 -13.52
N ARG A 308 21.50 -8.93 -13.08
CA ARG A 308 20.10 -9.32 -12.90
C ARG A 308 19.12 -8.33 -13.51
N SER A 309 18.09 -8.85 -14.17
CA SER A 309 16.92 -8.07 -14.58
C SER A 309 15.59 -8.77 -14.28
N ASP A 310 14.69 -8.07 -13.59
CA ASP A 310 13.37 -8.57 -13.19
C ASP A 310 12.23 -8.00 -14.05
N SER A 311 12.49 -7.29 -15.15
CA SER A 311 11.38 -6.64 -15.91
C SER A 311 11.62 -6.36 -17.38
N ARG A 312 12.86 -6.01 -17.76
CA ARG A 312 13.21 -5.57 -19.11
C ARG A 312 14.53 -6.18 -19.55
N LEU A 313 14.74 -6.31 -20.86
CA LEU A 313 16.04 -6.73 -21.39
C LEU A 313 17.17 -5.84 -20.82
N LEU A 314 18.19 -6.47 -20.24
CA LEU A 314 19.41 -5.82 -19.76
C LEU A 314 20.60 -6.27 -20.58
N SER A 315 21.27 -5.35 -21.27
CA SER A 315 22.49 -5.64 -22.04
C SER A 315 23.73 -5.04 -21.36
N ALA A 316 24.78 -5.85 -21.18
CA ALA A 316 26.07 -5.45 -20.63
C ALA A 316 27.22 -5.93 -21.52
N ILE A 317 28.22 -5.06 -21.77
CA ILE A 317 29.39 -5.41 -22.57
C ILE A 317 30.67 -4.95 -21.86
N GLY A 318 31.66 -5.84 -21.71
CA GLY A 318 33.02 -5.49 -21.28
C GLY A 318 33.15 -5.15 -19.79
N LEU A 319 32.17 -5.50 -18.96
CA LEU A 319 32.13 -5.15 -17.53
C LEU A 319 32.73 -6.25 -16.65
N LYS A 320 33.53 -5.86 -15.65
CA LYS A 320 34.22 -6.78 -14.74
C LYS A 320 34.00 -6.39 -13.28
N ASP A 321 33.75 -7.37 -12.42
CA ASP A 321 33.55 -7.18 -10.98
C ASP A 321 32.42 -6.18 -10.64
N VAL A 322 31.33 -6.18 -11.42
CA VAL A 322 30.19 -5.26 -11.27
C VAL A 322 28.91 -5.99 -10.84
N ALA A 323 28.14 -5.38 -9.95
CA ALA A 323 26.75 -5.72 -9.69
C ALA A 323 25.83 -4.78 -10.50
N ILE A 324 25.01 -5.34 -11.37
CA ILE A 324 23.98 -4.63 -12.16
C ILE A 324 22.64 -5.28 -11.84
N VAL A 325 21.72 -4.52 -11.27
CA VAL A 325 20.43 -5.03 -10.82
C VAL A 325 19.33 -4.11 -11.29
N SER A 326 18.52 -4.59 -12.24
CA SER A 326 17.42 -3.82 -12.84
C SER A 326 16.06 -4.36 -12.42
N THR A 327 15.26 -3.49 -11.82
CA THR A 327 13.82 -3.68 -11.53
C THR A 327 13.01 -2.73 -12.42
N ALA A 328 11.68 -2.85 -12.39
CA ALA A 328 10.81 -2.05 -13.28
C ALA A 328 10.97 -0.53 -13.07
N ASP A 329 11.18 -0.08 -11.82
CA ASP A 329 11.28 1.34 -11.47
C ASP A 329 12.68 1.81 -11.08
N ALA A 330 13.64 0.90 -10.87
CA ALA A 330 15.00 1.27 -10.45
C ALA A 330 16.08 0.33 -10.99
N THR A 331 17.26 0.88 -11.28
CA THR A 331 18.46 0.13 -11.64
C THR A 331 19.61 0.53 -10.72
N PHE A 332 20.28 -0.46 -10.13
CA PHE A 332 21.49 -0.28 -9.33
C PHE A 332 22.70 -0.81 -10.06
N VAL A 333 23.79 -0.04 -10.02
CA VAL A 333 25.07 -0.40 -10.63
C VAL A 333 26.19 0.00 -9.68
N ALA A 334 27.05 -0.95 -9.30
CA ALA A 334 28.24 -0.68 -8.50
C ALA A 334 29.29 -1.77 -8.66
N PRO A 335 30.59 -1.49 -8.43
CA PRO A 335 31.56 -2.55 -8.19
C PRO A 335 31.08 -3.45 -7.05
N VAL A 336 31.20 -4.78 -7.21
CA VAL A 336 30.68 -5.75 -6.24
C VAL A 336 31.31 -5.51 -4.85
N SER A 337 32.62 -5.19 -4.82
CA SER A 337 33.39 -4.84 -3.61
C SER A 337 32.89 -3.60 -2.85
N ARG A 338 32.13 -2.71 -3.50
CA ARG A 338 31.58 -1.48 -2.90
C ARG A 338 30.08 -1.51 -2.70
N SER A 339 29.46 -2.64 -2.98
CA SER A 339 28.01 -2.78 -3.05
C SER A 339 27.30 -2.54 -1.71
N GLN A 340 28.01 -2.71 -0.58
CA GLN A 340 27.55 -2.31 0.77
C GLN A 340 27.19 -0.82 0.91
N ASN A 341 27.73 0.04 0.04
CA ASN A 341 27.41 1.48 0.04
C ASN A 341 25.97 1.79 -0.41
N VAL A 342 25.19 0.79 -0.86
CA VAL A 342 23.78 0.96 -1.21
C VAL A 342 22.95 1.59 -0.09
N LYS A 343 23.33 1.40 1.18
CA LYS A 343 22.70 2.09 2.34
C LYS A 343 22.66 3.61 2.16
N LYS A 344 23.73 4.20 1.63
CA LYS A 344 23.81 5.65 1.36
C LYS A 344 22.79 6.09 0.31
N ILE A 345 22.53 5.24 -0.68
CA ILE A 345 21.50 5.50 -1.71
C ILE A 345 20.12 5.41 -1.05
N VAL A 346 19.84 4.34 -0.30
CA VAL A 346 18.56 4.15 0.41
C VAL A 346 18.27 5.34 1.33
N GLU A 347 19.24 5.77 2.15
CA GLU A 347 19.10 6.95 3.02
C GLU A 347 18.81 8.24 2.24
N GLN A 348 19.44 8.42 1.08
CA GLN A 348 19.20 9.60 0.23
C GLN A 348 17.81 9.56 -0.40
N LEU A 349 17.36 8.38 -0.87
CA LEU A 349 16.02 8.18 -1.41
C LEU A 349 14.96 8.48 -0.34
N GLU A 350 15.11 7.92 0.87
CA GLU A 350 14.23 8.17 2.00
C GLU A 350 14.17 9.66 2.37
N LYS A 351 15.32 10.34 2.47
CA LYS A 351 15.38 11.80 2.72
C LYS A 351 14.69 12.62 1.63
N SER A 352 14.70 12.13 0.40
CA SER A 352 14.03 12.79 -0.74
C SER A 352 12.53 12.44 -0.87
N GLY A 353 11.99 11.65 0.07
CA GLY A 353 10.58 11.23 0.07
C GLY A 353 10.23 10.23 -1.04
N ARG A 354 11.24 9.55 -1.58
CA ARG A 354 11.08 8.60 -2.69
C ARG A 354 10.55 7.27 -2.19
N LEU A 355 9.66 6.67 -2.98
CA LEU A 355 8.94 5.45 -2.61
C LEU A 355 9.65 4.15 -3.04
N GLU A 356 10.73 4.23 -3.81
CA GLU A 356 11.46 3.06 -4.30
C GLU A 356 12.16 2.25 -3.21
N THR A 357 12.29 2.79 -1.99
CA THR A 357 12.78 2.05 -0.83
C THR A 357 11.67 1.30 -0.11
N ARG A 358 10.40 1.69 -0.36
CA ARG A 358 9.22 1.18 0.36
C ARG A 358 8.39 0.21 -0.45
N PHE A 359 8.19 0.48 -1.74
CA PHE A 359 7.21 -0.23 -2.55
C PHE A 359 7.84 -0.88 -3.78
N THR A 360 7.50 -2.15 -4.00
CA THR A 360 7.88 -2.94 -5.15
C THR A 360 6.90 -2.66 -6.29
N PRO A 361 7.37 -2.38 -7.52
CA PRO A 361 6.49 -2.28 -8.68
C PRO A 361 5.69 -3.57 -8.88
N ALA A 362 4.40 -3.43 -9.15
CA ALA A 362 3.53 -4.54 -9.54
C ALA A 362 3.85 -4.93 -11.00
N GLY A 363 4.98 -5.61 -11.22
CA GLY A 363 5.36 -6.15 -12.53
C GLY A 363 4.76 -7.54 -12.77
N ASP A 364 4.98 -8.46 -11.83
CA ASP A 364 4.81 -9.91 -12.09
C ASP A 364 4.05 -10.68 -11.00
N ARG A 365 3.29 -10.00 -10.14
CA ARG A 365 2.31 -10.73 -9.30
C ARG A 365 1.15 -11.11 -10.20
N VAL A 366 0.70 -12.37 -10.16
CA VAL A 366 -0.62 -12.74 -10.68
C VAL A 366 -1.61 -11.82 -9.97
N ILE A 367 -2.18 -10.89 -10.73
CA ILE A 367 -3.09 -9.90 -10.20
C ILE A 367 -4.45 -10.60 -10.12
N GLU A 368 -4.70 -11.22 -8.97
CA GLU A 368 -5.98 -11.86 -8.68
C GLU A 368 -7.05 -10.77 -8.50
N SER A 369 -8.16 -10.91 -9.20
CA SER A 369 -9.32 -10.05 -9.02
C SER A 369 -9.84 -10.18 -7.58
N GLY A 370 -10.08 -9.05 -6.93
CA GLY A 370 -10.40 -8.96 -5.52
C GLY A 370 -9.20 -8.87 -4.57
N ALA A 371 -7.95 -8.85 -5.04
CA ALA A 371 -6.76 -8.82 -4.18
C ALA A 371 -6.75 -7.64 -3.20
N TRP A 372 -7.28 -6.48 -3.61
CA TRP A 372 -7.39 -5.31 -2.72
C TRP A 372 -8.68 -5.25 -1.90
N ARG A 373 -9.60 -6.21 -2.04
CA ARG A 373 -10.95 -6.14 -1.46
C ARG A 373 -10.94 -5.90 0.06
N ARG A 374 -10.18 -6.71 0.80
CA ARG A 374 -10.08 -6.59 2.27
C ARG A 374 -9.51 -5.22 2.67
N ARG A 375 -8.41 -4.80 2.03
CA ARG A 375 -7.76 -3.51 2.31
C ARG A 375 -8.66 -2.33 1.99
N VAL A 376 -9.38 -2.39 0.86
CA VAL A 376 -10.33 -1.35 0.44
C VAL A 376 -11.49 -1.25 1.41
N HIS A 377 -12.07 -2.39 1.80
CA HIS A 377 -13.17 -2.42 2.77
C HIS A 377 -12.73 -1.80 4.10
N HIS A 378 -11.61 -2.25 4.65
CA HIS A 378 -11.06 -1.73 5.90
C HIS A 378 -10.78 -0.22 5.81
N TRP A 379 -10.09 0.22 4.75
CA TRP A 379 -9.80 1.65 4.57
C TRP A 379 -11.07 2.50 4.50
N LEU A 380 -12.06 2.08 3.72
CA LEU A 380 -13.31 2.83 3.57
C LEU A 380 -14.11 2.88 4.87
N PHE A 381 -14.46 1.72 5.41
CA PHE A 381 -15.51 1.61 6.44
C PHE A 381 -14.98 1.60 7.87
N GLU A 382 -13.69 1.31 8.08
CA GLU A 382 -13.07 1.26 9.40
C GLU A 382 -12.11 2.43 9.64
N GLU A 383 -11.52 3.02 8.60
CA GLU A 383 -10.62 4.18 8.73
C GLU A 383 -11.28 5.50 8.27
N THR A 384 -11.55 5.64 6.97
CA THR A 384 -11.87 6.94 6.35
C THR A 384 -13.28 7.43 6.67
N VAL A 385 -14.33 6.64 6.41
CA VAL A 385 -15.70 7.09 6.68
C VAL A 385 -15.90 7.41 8.17
N PRO A 386 -15.43 6.59 9.14
CA PRO A 386 -15.46 6.93 10.56
C PRO A 386 -14.74 8.23 10.91
N LEU A 387 -13.53 8.45 10.38
CA LEU A 387 -12.77 9.68 10.62
C LEU A 387 -13.53 10.92 10.11
N TRP A 388 -13.99 10.89 8.85
CA TRP A 388 -14.71 12.02 8.26
C TRP A 388 -16.09 12.25 8.87
N SER A 389 -16.70 11.22 9.46
CA SER A 389 -17.97 11.34 10.21
C SER A 389 -17.86 12.07 11.56
N THR A 390 -16.64 12.29 12.02
CA THR A 390 -16.35 12.96 13.29
C THR A 390 -15.62 14.28 13.04
N VAL A 391 -14.33 14.24 12.75
CA VAL A 391 -13.50 15.44 12.57
C VAL A 391 -13.82 16.20 11.27
N GLY A 392 -14.44 15.55 10.29
CA GLY A 392 -14.90 16.20 9.06
C GLY A 392 -16.18 17.03 9.23
N VAL A 393 -16.88 16.90 10.36
CA VAL A 393 -18.18 17.54 10.61
C VAL A 393 -18.01 18.83 11.39
N ASP A 394 -18.61 19.91 10.90
CA ASP A 394 -18.64 21.18 11.61
C ASP A 394 -19.88 21.23 12.51
N GLU A 395 -19.73 20.72 13.73
CA GLU A 395 -20.79 20.73 14.75
C GLU A 395 -21.08 22.14 15.30
N ARG A 396 -20.20 23.12 15.04
CA ARG A 396 -20.32 24.47 15.60
C ARG A 396 -21.18 25.37 14.71
N HIS A 397 -20.93 25.38 13.40
CA HIS A 397 -21.61 26.24 12.45
C HIS A 397 -22.47 25.47 11.44
N GLY A 398 -22.48 24.14 11.51
CA GLY A 398 -23.23 23.28 10.61
C GLY A 398 -22.48 22.93 9.33
N GLY A 399 -22.99 21.91 8.64
CA GLY A 399 -22.35 21.33 7.45
C GLY A 399 -21.03 20.66 7.79
N PHE A 400 -20.09 20.72 6.85
CA PHE A 400 -18.84 19.98 6.92
C PHE A 400 -17.63 20.90 6.77
N HIS A 401 -16.46 20.39 7.14
CA HIS A 401 -15.19 21.05 6.87
C HIS A 401 -14.74 20.79 5.44
N GLU A 402 -14.11 21.80 4.83
CA GLU A 402 -13.68 21.77 3.42
C GLU A 402 -12.38 20.96 3.23
N ALA A 403 -11.55 20.89 4.27
CA ALA A 403 -10.30 20.15 4.29
C ALA A 403 -9.83 19.88 5.72
N LEU A 404 -9.02 18.84 5.88
CA LEU A 404 -8.31 18.52 7.11
C LEU A 404 -6.79 18.72 6.93
N GLY A 405 -6.08 19.02 8.02
CA GLY A 405 -4.63 18.84 8.09
C GLY A 405 -4.26 17.35 8.17
N PHE A 406 -3.01 17.02 7.87
CA PHE A 406 -2.51 15.64 8.04
C PHE A 406 -2.45 15.19 9.50
N ASP A 407 -2.57 16.11 10.45
CA ASP A 407 -2.75 15.86 11.87
C ASP A 407 -4.23 15.72 12.27
N THR A 408 -5.13 15.56 11.29
CA THR A 408 -6.60 15.47 11.44
C THR A 408 -7.29 16.75 11.91
N THR A 409 -6.58 17.88 12.00
CA THR A 409 -7.19 19.14 12.43
C THR A 409 -8.06 19.76 11.32
N PRO A 410 -9.29 20.21 11.63
CA PRO A 410 -10.12 20.89 10.64
C PRO A 410 -9.54 22.23 10.19
N LEU A 411 -9.43 22.44 8.88
CA LEU A 411 -8.94 23.70 8.32
C LEU A 411 -10.11 24.67 8.11
N LYS A 412 -9.97 25.89 8.63
CA LYS A 412 -10.97 26.97 8.53
C LYS A 412 -10.99 27.60 7.13
N LYS A 413 -11.53 26.87 6.16
CA LYS A 413 -11.70 27.33 4.77
C LYS A 413 -13.19 27.60 4.47
N PRO A 414 -13.51 28.50 3.54
CA PRO A 414 -14.88 28.69 3.04
C PRO A 414 -15.49 27.36 2.55
N LYS A 415 -16.78 27.17 2.82
CA LYS A 415 -17.55 25.95 2.52
C LYS A 415 -18.13 26.09 1.12
N ARG A 416 -17.64 25.30 0.17
CA ARG A 416 -18.17 25.30 -1.21
C ARG A 416 -19.39 24.40 -1.30
N MET A 417 -20.42 24.85 -2.01
CA MET A 417 -21.69 24.11 -2.11
C MET A 417 -21.49 22.71 -2.68
N ARG A 418 -20.71 22.58 -3.77
CA ARG A 418 -20.31 21.25 -4.29
C ARG A 418 -19.66 20.35 -3.26
N THR A 419 -18.80 20.86 -2.38
CA THR A 419 -18.10 20.05 -1.39
C THR A 419 -19.03 19.60 -0.28
N MET A 420 -19.97 20.46 0.15
CA MET A 420 -20.99 20.09 1.12
C MET A 420 -21.88 18.97 0.55
N ALA A 421 -22.36 19.14 -0.68
CA ALA A 421 -23.17 18.13 -1.37
C ALA A 421 -22.41 16.81 -1.56
N ARG A 422 -21.14 16.86 -1.97
CA ARG A 422 -20.29 15.66 -2.14
C ARG A 422 -20.08 14.88 -0.84
N GLN A 423 -20.02 15.54 0.30
CA GLN A 423 -19.96 14.86 1.60
C GLN A 423 -21.30 14.23 1.98
N VAL A 424 -22.43 14.89 1.70
CA VAL A 424 -23.77 14.27 1.84
C VAL A 424 -23.86 12.99 1.00
N TYR A 425 -23.41 13.05 -0.26
CA TYR A 425 -23.35 11.86 -1.13
C TYR A 425 -22.51 10.74 -0.49
N ALA A 426 -21.31 11.06 0.00
CA ALA A 426 -20.40 10.05 0.56
C ALA A 426 -21.04 9.29 1.73
N PHE A 427 -21.73 10.01 2.62
CA PHE A 427 -22.45 9.39 3.73
C PHE A 427 -23.70 8.63 3.28
N ALA A 428 -24.43 9.10 2.26
CA ALA A 428 -25.54 8.36 1.67
C ALA A 428 -25.08 7.05 1.02
N VAL A 429 -23.93 7.06 0.33
CA VAL A 429 -23.32 5.86 -0.24
C VAL A 429 -22.87 4.88 0.85
N ALA A 430 -22.26 5.38 1.94
CA ALA A 430 -21.88 4.54 3.08
C ALA A 430 -23.13 3.91 3.74
N ARG A 431 -24.21 4.68 3.91
CA ARG A 431 -25.50 4.19 4.44
C ARG A 431 -26.09 3.07 3.60
N ALA A 432 -26.10 3.23 2.28
CA ALA A 432 -26.62 2.24 1.33
C ALA A 432 -25.85 0.92 1.38
N ARG A 433 -24.60 0.94 1.86
CA ARG A 433 -23.71 -0.23 1.97
C ARG A 433 -23.62 -0.81 3.38
N GLY A 434 -24.53 -0.41 4.26
CA GLY A 434 -24.67 -0.98 5.60
C GLY A 434 -23.60 -0.52 6.58
N TRP A 435 -22.98 0.64 6.39
CA TRP A 435 -22.10 1.21 7.40
C TRP A 435 -22.89 1.54 8.68
N ASP A 436 -22.44 1.00 9.82
CA ASP A 436 -23.12 1.08 11.13
C ASP A 436 -23.00 2.45 11.83
N GLY A 437 -22.34 3.42 11.19
CA GLY A 437 -22.20 4.77 11.74
C GLY A 437 -23.46 5.65 11.64
N PRO A 438 -23.41 6.91 12.11
CA PRO A 438 -24.57 7.80 12.19
C PRO A 438 -24.91 8.45 10.83
N ALA A 439 -24.97 7.68 9.75
CA ALA A 439 -25.09 8.22 8.39
C ALA A 439 -26.36 9.05 8.17
N ASP A 440 -27.52 8.61 8.69
CA ASP A 440 -28.79 9.34 8.55
C ASP A 440 -28.71 10.73 9.21
N ARG A 441 -28.03 10.84 10.37
CA ARG A 441 -27.75 12.12 11.05
C ARG A 441 -26.89 13.03 10.17
N LEU A 442 -25.83 12.48 9.58
CA LEU A 442 -24.86 13.25 8.78
C LEU A 442 -25.48 13.77 7.49
N ILE A 443 -26.28 12.95 6.80
CA ILE A 443 -27.04 13.35 5.62
C ILE A 443 -27.99 14.49 5.97
N GLY A 444 -28.78 14.33 7.05
CA GLY A 444 -29.67 15.37 7.55
C GLY A 444 -28.96 16.66 7.90
N HIS A 445 -27.85 16.58 8.65
CA HIS A 445 -27.03 17.73 9.06
C HIS A 445 -26.50 18.52 7.86
N GLY A 446 -26.00 17.83 6.83
CA GLY A 446 -25.52 18.46 5.60
C GLY A 446 -26.64 19.15 4.82
N LEU A 447 -27.75 18.46 4.61
CA LEU A 447 -28.89 18.99 3.85
C LEU A 447 -29.57 20.18 4.57
N GLU A 448 -29.72 20.11 5.90
CA GLU A 448 -30.26 21.22 6.70
C GLU A 448 -29.37 22.44 6.60
N PHE A 449 -28.05 22.28 6.75
CA PHE A 449 -27.10 23.39 6.61
C PHE A 449 -27.17 24.01 5.22
N MET A 450 -27.15 23.19 4.16
CA MET A 450 -27.26 23.66 2.79
C MET A 450 -28.56 24.44 2.59
N ALA A 451 -29.72 23.85 2.93
CA ALA A 451 -31.04 24.45 2.71
C ALA A 451 -31.24 25.75 3.52
N ARG A 452 -30.72 25.82 4.74
CA ARG A 452 -30.88 26.98 5.61
C ARG A 452 -30.02 28.17 5.17
N ASN A 453 -28.79 27.92 4.72
CA ASN A 453 -27.80 28.98 4.53
C ASN A 453 -27.48 29.26 3.06
N GLY A 454 -27.73 28.28 2.18
CA GLY A 454 -27.23 28.30 0.81
C GLY A 454 -28.29 28.53 -0.27
N ARG A 455 -29.58 28.68 0.07
CA ARG A 455 -30.63 28.98 -0.90
C ARG A 455 -30.57 30.44 -1.34
N THR A 456 -30.79 30.69 -2.62
CA THR A 456 -30.91 32.04 -3.19
C THR A 456 -32.37 32.45 -3.34
N ASP A 457 -32.62 33.75 -3.54
CA ASP A 457 -33.96 34.28 -3.79
C ASP A 457 -34.59 33.73 -5.08
N ASN A 458 -33.78 33.28 -6.04
CA ASN A 458 -34.25 32.66 -7.29
C ASN A 458 -34.61 31.17 -7.09
N GLY A 459 -34.41 30.60 -5.90
CA GLY A 459 -34.61 29.17 -5.66
C GLY A 459 -33.43 28.29 -6.10
N GLY A 460 -32.25 28.88 -6.34
CA GLY A 460 -31.01 28.19 -6.62
C GLY A 460 -30.16 27.95 -5.37
N TRP A 461 -28.88 27.70 -5.59
CA TRP A 461 -27.87 27.49 -4.55
C TRP A 461 -26.67 28.42 -4.75
N VAL A 462 -26.21 29.05 -3.67
CA VAL A 462 -24.99 29.87 -3.67
C VAL A 462 -23.75 29.01 -3.90
N ARG A 463 -22.72 29.56 -4.54
CA ARG A 463 -21.45 28.87 -4.78
C ARG A 463 -20.67 28.60 -3.50
N THR A 464 -20.52 29.61 -2.64
CA THR A 464 -19.63 29.53 -1.46
C THR A 464 -20.22 30.22 -0.24
N LEU A 465 -20.06 29.57 0.91
CA LEU A 465 -20.39 30.09 2.24
C LEU A 465 -19.09 30.32 3.03
N ASN A 466 -19.09 31.30 3.92
CA ASN A 466 -18.05 31.48 4.92
C ASN A 466 -18.07 30.32 5.94
N VAL A 467 -17.04 30.24 6.77
CA VAL A 467 -16.93 29.21 7.83
C VAL A 467 -18.11 29.27 8.81
N ASP A 468 -18.70 30.45 9.02
CA ASP A 468 -19.86 30.66 9.91
C ASP A 468 -21.22 30.43 9.24
N GLY A 469 -21.23 30.00 7.97
CA GLY A 469 -22.45 29.77 7.21
C GLY A 469 -23.03 31.01 6.53
N THR A 470 -22.43 32.20 6.67
CA THR A 470 -22.88 33.38 5.91
C THR A 470 -22.48 33.27 4.43
N VAL A 471 -23.23 33.90 3.52
CA VAL A 471 -22.94 33.85 2.07
C VAL A 471 -21.64 34.60 1.76
N ALA A 472 -20.70 33.90 1.11
CA ALA A 472 -19.42 34.47 0.66
C ALA A 472 -19.42 34.79 -0.85
N ASP A 473 -20.01 33.90 -1.66
CA ASP A 473 -20.24 34.09 -3.08
C ASP A 473 -21.63 33.56 -3.43
N ALA A 474 -22.53 34.48 -3.80
CA ALA A 474 -23.93 34.20 -4.11
C ALA A 474 -24.16 33.72 -5.55
N ALA A 475 -23.10 33.58 -6.36
CA ALA A 475 -23.24 33.13 -7.74
C ALA A 475 -23.89 31.74 -7.81
N GLU A 476 -24.76 31.57 -8.81
CA GLU A 476 -25.45 30.32 -9.10
C GLU A 476 -24.84 29.73 -10.37
N ASP A 477 -24.30 28.51 -10.29
CA ASP A 477 -23.71 27.83 -11.43
C ASP A 477 -24.13 26.37 -11.56
N ALA A 478 -24.07 25.87 -12.80
CA ALA A 478 -24.50 24.52 -13.14
C ALA A 478 -23.66 23.44 -12.43
N TYR A 479 -22.41 23.72 -12.08
CA TYR A 479 -21.54 22.73 -11.46
C TYR A 479 -21.96 22.47 -10.01
N ASP A 480 -22.12 23.51 -9.20
CA ASP A 480 -22.58 23.33 -7.83
C ASP A 480 -23.98 22.70 -7.80
N HIS A 481 -24.90 23.12 -8.68
CA HIS A 481 -26.24 22.53 -8.78
C HIS A 481 -26.22 21.04 -9.17
N SER A 482 -25.32 20.63 -10.07
CA SER A 482 -25.16 19.21 -10.42
C SER A 482 -24.74 18.35 -9.23
N CYS A 483 -23.81 18.85 -8.40
CA CYS A 483 -23.37 18.17 -7.19
C CYS A 483 -24.50 18.08 -6.16
N VAL A 484 -25.31 19.14 -6.02
CA VAL A 484 -26.50 19.13 -5.15
C VAL A 484 -27.51 18.10 -5.62
N LEU A 485 -27.86 18.08 -6.91
CA LEU A 485 -28.80 17.10 -7.47
C LEU A 485 -28.33 15.67 -7.26
N LEU A 486 -27.03 15.39 -7.46
CA LEU A 486 -26.46 14.07 -7.22
C LEU A 486 -26.55 13.65 -5.75
N ALA A 487 -26.21 14.56 -4.82
CA ALA A 487 -26.33 14.30 -3.38
C ALA A 487 -27.78 14.02 -2.97
N LEU A 488 -28.73 14.80 -3.49
CA LEU A 488 -30.16 14.62 -3.23
C LEU A 488 -30.69 13.30 -3.79
N ALA A 489 -30.24 12.86 -4.98
CA ALA A 489 -30.64 11.56 -5.52
C ALA A 489 -30.24 10.42 -4.58
N HIS A 490 -29.00 10.44 -4.09
CA HIS A 490 -28.50 9.42 -3.16
C HIS A 490 -29.14 9.51 -1.77
N ALA A 491 -29.37 10.72 -1.26
CA ALA A 491 -30.12 10.92 -0.02
C ALA A 491 -31.57 10.39 -0.14
N HIS A 492 -32.21 10.60 -1.28
CA HIS A 492 -33.55 10.07 -1.57
C HIS A 492 -33.56 8.53 -1.59
N MET A 493 -32.59 7.90 -2.28
CA MET A 493 -32.47 6.43 -2.33
C MET A 493 -32.30 5.78 -0.96
N VAL A 494 -31.72 6.48 0.02
CA VAL A 494 -31.60 6.00 1.41
C VAL A 494 -32.70 6.51 2.34
N GLY A 495 -33.74 7.14 1.79
CA GLY A 495 -34.97 7.48 2.52
C GLY A 495 -34.96 8.82 3.25
N ASN A 496 -34.07 9.76 2.91
CA ASN A 496 -34.13 11.11 3.49
C ASN A 496 -35.42 11.84 3.04
N PRO A 497 -36.22 12.39 3.97
CA PRO A 497 -37.56 12.91 3.67
C PRO A 497 -37.56 14.24 2.90
N ASP A 498 -36.51 15.05 3.00
CA ASP A 498 -36.42 16.37 2.36
C ASP A 498 -35.84 16.30 0.94
N ALA A 499 -35.16 15.19 0.61
CA ALA A 499 -34.34 15.09 -0.58
C ALA A 499 -35.13 15.30 -1.88
N LEU A 500 -36.33 14.71 -2.00
CA LEU A 500 -37.16 14.83 -3.19
C LEU A 500 -37.64 16.27 -3.41
N ARG A 501 -38.19 16.91 -2.37
CA ARG A 501 -38.67 18.29 -2.45
C ARG A 501 -37.55 19.26 -2.85
N LEU A 502 -36.39 19.17 -2.18
CA LEU A 502 -35.24 20.01 -2.52
C LEU A 502 -34.76 19.77 -3.95
N ALA A 503 -34.87 18.54 -4.47
CA ALA A 503 -34.50 18.22 -5.84
C ALA A 503 -35.47 18.84 -6.85
N GLU A 504 -36.77 18.74 -6.62
CA GLU A 504 -37.80 19.37 -7.47
C GLU A 504 -37.60 20.89 -7.56
N GLU A 505 -37.31 21.55 -6.42
CA GLU A 505 -36.96 22.97 -6.40
C GLU A 505 -35.68 23.25 -7.20
N THR A 506 -34.66 22.40 -7.08
CA THR A 506 -33.38 22.55 -7.78
C THR A 506 -33.53 22.32 -9.30
N PHE A 507 -34.34 21.35 -9.72
CA PHE A 507 -34.67 21.13 -11.13
C PHE A 507 -35.46 22.31 -11.71
N SER A 508 -36.42 22.85 -10.94
CA SER A 508 -37.18 24.04 -11.35
C SER A 508 -36.27 25.23 -11.59
N PHE A 509 -35.27 25.45 -10.72
CA PHE A 509 -34.25 26.48 -10.93
C PHE A 509 -33.41 26.21 -12.18
N LEU A 510 -32.94 24.97 -12.36
CA LEU A 510 -32.12 24.57 -13.51
C LEU A 510 -32.85 24.89 -14.83
N ASP A 511 -34.14 24.54 -14.93
CA ASP A 511 -34.97 24.78 -16.11
C ASP A 511 -35.22 26.27 -16.36
N ALA A 512 -35.44 27.04 -15.28
CA ALA A 512 -35.78 28.46 -15.40
C ALA A 512 -34.56 29.36 -15.68
N HIS A 513 -33.38 29.02 -15.17
CA HIS A 513 -32.25 29.95 -15.09
C HIS A 513 -30.95 29.45 -15.71
N LEU A 514 -30.79 28.13 -15.89
CA LEU A 514 -29.54 27.55 -16.39
C LEU A 514 -29.74 26.77 -17.69
N GLU A 515 -30.95 26.41 -18.09
CA GLU A 515 -31.18 25.83 -19.40
C GLU A 515 -30.95 26.88 -20.49
N ASP A 516 -30.11 26.58 -21.48
CA ASP A 516 -29.91 27.47 -22.62
C ASP A 516 -31.16 27.42 -23.52
N HIS A 517 -31.87 28.55 -23.64
CA HIS A 517 -33.08 28.68 -24.45
C HIS A 517 -32.86 28.38 -25.95
N ARG A 518 -31.60 28.33 -26.42
CA ARG A 518 -31.25 27.86 -27.77
C ARG A 518 -31.28 26.32 -27.88
N MET A 519 -31.60 25.63 -26.79
CA MET A 519 -31.58 24.18 -26.61
C MET A 519 -30.21 23.52 -26.77
N THR A 520 -29.13 24.30 -26.68
CA THR A 520 -27.73 23.87 -26.86
C THR A 520 -27.02 23.48 -25.56
N GLY A 521 -27.75 23.05 -24.53
CA GLY A 521 -27.17 22.62 -23.24
C GLY A 521 -27.55 23.52 -22.07
N PHE A 522 -26.64 23.64 -21.10
CA PHE A 522 -26.78 24.44 -19.90
C PHE A 522 -25.78 25.60 -19.87
N LEU A 523 -26.20 26.72 -19.30
CA LEU A 523 -25.37 27.87 -19.01
C LEU A 523 -24.42 27.56 -17.85
N GLU A 524 -23.23 28.15 -17.87
CA GLU A 524 -22.30 28.03 -16.76
C GLU A 524 -22.85 28.68 -15.50
N THR A 525 -23.37 29.90 -15.64
CA THR A 525 -23.94 30.71 -14.56
C THR A 525 -25.27 31.31 -14.99
N SER A 526 -26.13 31.66 -14.03
CA SER A 526 -27.44 32.28 -14.28
C SER A 526 -27.34 33.65 -14.99
N SER A 527 -26.17 34.30 -14.98
CA SER A 527 -25.89 35.52 -15.76
C SER A 527 -25.78 35.29 -17.27
N GLY A 528 -25.56 34.05 -17.72
CA GLY A 528 -25.37 33.71 -19.13
C GLY A 528 -24.07 34.22 -19.77
N VAL A 529 -23.16 34.82 -19.00
CA VAL A 529 -21.88 35.38 -19.48
C VAL A 529 -20.75 34.42 -19.12
N GLY A 530 -20.00 33.93 -20.13
CA GLY A 530 -18.78 33.15 -19.90
C GLY A 530 -18.44 32.17 -21.01
N GLU A 531 -17.25 31.59 -20.90
CA GLU A 531 -16.77 30.43 -21.66
C GLU A 531 -17.56 29.18 -21.24
N ARG A 532 -17.95 28.34 -22.19
CA ARG A 532 -18.68 27.07 -21.95
C ARG A 532 -17.70 25.95 -21.58
N ARG A 533 -18.12 25.02 -20.74
CA ARG A 533 -17.28 23.88 -20.30
C ARG A 533 -18.02 22.55 -20.40
N SER A 534 -17.27 21.50 -20.72
CA SER A 534 -17.77 20.12 -20.67
C SER A 534 -18.01 19.64 -19.23
N ASN A 535 -17.24 20.15 -18.26
CA ASN A 535 -17.25 19.68 -16.88
C ASN A 535 -18.63 19.80 -16.17
N PRO A 536 -19.34 20.95 -16.15
CA PRO A 536 -20.68 21.01 -15.55
C PRO A 536 -21.68 20.06 -16.22
N HIS A 537 -21.56 19.86 -17.53
CA HIS A 537 -22.42 18.94 -18.28
C HIS A 537 -22.14 17.48 -17.91
N MET A 538 -20.88 17.09 -17.72
CA MET A 538 -20.50 15.77 -17.25
C MET A 538 -21.15 15.44 -15.89
N HIS A 539 -21.09 16.36 -14.93
CA HIS A 539 -21.71 16.14 -13.62
C HIS A 539 -23.24 16.25 -13.65
N LEU A 540 -23.84 17.05 -14.55
CA LEU A 540 -25.28 17.01 -14.77
C LEU A 540 -25.73 15.67 -15.36
N LEU A 541 -24.95 15.09 -16.28
CA LEU A 541 -25.20 13.74 -16.80
C LEU A 541 -25.19 12.72 -15.65
N GLU A 542 -24.17 12.74 -14.80
CA GLU A 542 -24.09 11.90 -13.60
C GLU A 542 -25.32 12.06 -12.69
N ALA A 543 -25.72 13.30 -12.39
CA ALA A 543 -26.88 13.59 -11.56
C ALA A 543 -28.20 13.10 -12.20
N PHE A 544 -28.39 13.30 -13.51
CA PHE A 544 -29.61 12.85 -14.20
C PHE A 544 -29.70 11.32 -14.28
N LEU A 545 -28.58 10.64 -14.47
CA LEU A 545 -28.52 9.17 -14.40
C LEU A 545 -28.88 8.66 -13.00
N ALA A 546 -28.38 9.32 -11.95
CA ALA A 546 -28.72 9.00 -10.57
C ALA A 546 -30.22 9.22 -10.27
N TRP A 547 -30.83 10.31 -10.75
CA TRP A 547 -32.28 10.54 -10.61
C TRP A 547 -33.12 9.54 -11.40
N HIS A 548 -32.69 9.15 -12.61
CA HIS A 548 -33.33 8.09 -13.35
C HIS A 548 -33.25 6.74 -12.60
N GLN A 549 -32.12 6.43 -11.97
CA GLN A 549 -31.99 5.25 -11.11
C GLN A 549 -32.92 5.30 -9.91
N ALA A 550 -33.01 6.44 -9.24
CA ALA A 550 -33.78 6.61 -8.01
C ALA A 550 -35.29 6.51 -8.25
N THR A 551 -35.78 6.96 -9.41
CA THR A 551 -37.22 7.15 -9.67
C THR A 551 -37.78 6.25 -10.77
N GLY A 552 -36.93 5.77 -11.69
CA GLY A 552 -37.33 5.10 -12.92
C GLY A 552 -37.91 6.03 -14.01
N GLU A 553 -37.98 7.34 -13.77
CA GLU A 553 -38.61 8.27 -14.70
C GLU A 553 -37.75 8.53 -15.95
N LEU A 554 -38.35 8.40 -17.13
CA LEU A 554 -37.68 8.63 -18.41
C LEU A 554 -37.36 10.12 -18.67
N ALA A 555 -37.99 11.04 -17.94
CA ALA A 555 -37.74 12.47 -18.08
C ALA A 555 -36.26 12.81 -17.79
N TYR A 556 -35.68 12.22 -16.74
CA TYR A 556 -34.26 12.40 -16.42
C TYR A 556 -33.34 11.80 -17.50
N LEU A 557 -33.69 10.62 -18.02
CA LEU A 557 -32.91 9.99 -19.10
C LEU A 557 -32.93 10.83 -20.39
N ARG A 558 -34.04 11.52 -20.70
CA ARG A 558 -34.11 12.47 -21.83
C ARG A 558 -33.22 13.70 -21.62
N ARG A 559 -33.11 14.21 -20.38
CA ARG A 559 -32.16 15.29 -20.05
C ARG A 559 -30.72 14.83 -20.25
N ALA A 560 -30.39 13.63 -19.78
CA ALA A 560 -29.09 13.00 -20.00
C ALA A 560 -28.76 12.84 -21.50
N ALA A 561 -29.74 12.42 -22.31
CA ALA A 561 -29.56 12.24 -23.76
C ALA A 561 -29.12 13.54 -24.46
N ARG A 562 -29.65 14.71 -24.06
CA ARG A 562 -29.24 16.01 -24.63
C ARG A 562 -27.78 16.34 -24.35
N ILE A 563 -27.27 15.95 -23.18
CA ILE A 563 -25.85 16.12 -22.84
C ILE A 563 -24.98 15.16 -23.66
N VAL A 564 -25.45 13.92 -23.88
CA VAL A 564 -24.76 12.96 -24.76
C VAL A 564 -24.72 13.45 -26.21
N ASP A 565 -25.76 14.13 -26.69
CA ASP A 565 -25.77 14.73 -28.03
C ASP A 565 -24.76 15.88 -28.16
N LEU A 566 -24.59 16.70 -27.11
CA LEU A 566 -23.51 17.70 -27.06
C LEU A 566 -22.13 17.04 -27.05
N PHE A 567 -21.97 15.95 -26.30
CA PHE A 567 -20.73 15.18 -26.31
C PHE A 567 -20.37 14.71 -27.72
N ARG A 568 -21.32 14.09 -28.44
CA ARG A 568 -21.12 13.61 -29.81
C ARG A 568 -20.81 14.73 -30.79
N SER A 569 -21.44 15.89 -30.62
CA SER A 569 -21.40 16.98 -31.60
C SER A 569 -20.23 17.95 -31.37
N HIS A 570 -19.79 18.13 -30.12
CA HIS A 570 -18.88 19.19 -29.74
C HIS A 570 -17.73 18.75 -28.84
N PHE A 571 -17.97 17.85 -27.87
CA PHE A 571 -16.94 17.55 -26.88
C PHE A 571 -15.93 16.52 -27.36
N PHE A 572 -16.40 15.51 -28.08
CA PHE A 572 -15.55 14.44 -28.57
C PHE A 572 -14.84 14.82 -29.87
N ASP A 573 -13.52 14.68 -29.86
CA ASP A 573 -12.69 14.83 -31.05
C ASP A 573 -12.38 13.46 -31.69
N PRO A 574 -12.91 13.19 -32.90
CA PRO A 574 -12.74 11.89 -33.54
C PRO A 574 -11.32 11.63 -34.06
N GLU A 575 -10.49 12.65 -34.22
CA GLU A 575 -9.12 12.49 -34.72
C GLU A 575 -8.16 12.05 -33.61
N SER A 576 -8.22 12.73 -32.46
CA SER A 576 -7.34 12.46 -31.32
C SER A 576 -7.95 11.53 -30.26
N TRP A 577 -9.25 11.21 -30.39
CA TRP A 577 -10.02 10.47 -29.40
C TRP A 577 -10.01 11.13 -28.02
N THR A 578 -9.98 12.46 -27.99
CA THR A 578 -9.95 13.25 -26.76
C THR A 578 -11.25 14.01 -26.52
N LEU A 579 -11.44 14.41 -25.28
CA LEU A 579 -12.48 15.31 -24.82
C LEU A 579 -11.96 16.75 -24.79
N GLY A 580 -12.69 17.69 -25.40
CA GLY A 580 -12.47 19.12 -25.23
C GLY A 580 -13.05 19.64 -23.91
N GLU A 581 -12.33 20.54 -23.25
CA GLU A 581 -12.70 21.06 -21.92
C GLU A 581 -13.41 22.42 -21.97
N TYR A 582 -12.96 23.31 -22.86
CA TYR A 582 -13.36 24.72 -22.91
C TYR A 582 -13.82 25.13 -24.31
N PHE A 583 -14.92 25.89 -24.37
CA PHE A 583 -15.58 26.26 -25.62
C PHE A 583 -16.12 27.70 -25.60
N ASP A 584 -16.29 28.29 -26.77
CA ASP A 584 -17.02 29.54 -26.93
C ASP A 584 -18.55 29.35 -26.84
N ALA A 585 -19.31 30.44 -27.00
CA ALA A 585 -20.77 30.43 -26.91
C ALA A 585 -21.46 29.61 -28.01
N GLU A 586 -20.74 29.24 -29.07
CA GLU A 586 -21.21 28.40 -30.18
C GLU A 586 -20.62 26.98 -30.13
N TRP A 587 -20.04 26.58 -28.99
CA TRP A 587 -19.44 25.26 -28.78
C TRP A 587 -18.27 24.93 -29.71
N ARG A 588 -17.55 25.94 -30.20
CA ARG A 588 -16.24 25.74 -30.83
C ARG A 588 -15.16 25.73 -29.75
N PRO A 589 -14.07 24.97 -29.91
CA PRO A 589 -12.96 24.99 -28.95
C PRO A 589 -12.51 26.42 -28.67
N ALA A 590 -12.26 26.74 -27.40
CA ALA A 590 -11.83 28.06 -26.98
C ALA A 590 -10.51 28.48 -27.65
N GLU A 591 -10.29 29.79 -27.83
CA GLU A 591 -9.04 30.28 -28.41
C GLU A 591 -7.82 30.02 -27.49
N GLY A 592 -6.66 29.77 -28.10
CA GLY A 592 -5.40 29.58 -27.38
C GLY A 592 -5.23 28.20 -26.73
N GLU A 593 -4.43 28.13 -25.67
CA GLU A 593 -4.07 26.86 -25.00
C GLU A 593 -5.28 26.12 -24.43
N LYS A 594 -6.33 26.83 -24.02
CA LYS A 594 -7.55 26.22 -23.47
C LYS A 594 -8.29 25.35 -24.48
N GLY A 595 -8.29 25.69 -25.77
CA GLY A 595 -8.98 24.90 -26.81
C GLY A 595 -8.31 23.56 -27.14
N VAL A 596 -7.04 23.41 -26.78
CA VAL A 596 -6.26 22.17 -26.96
C VAL A 596 -6.05 21.41 -25.65
N TRP A 597 -6.56 21.95 -24.53
CA TRP A 597 -6.50 21.33 -23.22
C TRP A 597 -7.44 20.13 -23.16
N THR A 598 -6.92 19.00 -22.68
CA THR A 598 -7.69 17.79 -22.42
C THR A 598 -7.31 17.25 -21.02
N GLU A 599 -8.28 16.78 -20.23
CA GLU A 599 -8.00 16.23 -18.89
C GLU A 599 -8.20 14.72 -18.87
N PRO A 600 -7.15 13.89 -18.72
CA PRO A 600 -7.29 12.43 -18.71
C PRO A 600 -8.30 11.92 -17.67
N GLY A 601 -8.43 12.60 -16.53
CA GLY A 601 -9.46 12.30 -15.53
C GLY A 601 -10.89 12.39 -16.08
N HIS A 602 -11.22 13.45 -16.81
CA HIS A 602 -12.53 13.59 -17.44
C HIS A 602 -12.76 12.55 -18.55
N HIS A 603 -11.71 12.09 -19.25
CA HIS A 603 -11.87 11.00 -20.23
C HIS A 603 -12.36 9.72 -19.56
N PHE A 604 -11.79 9.39 -18.39
CA PHE A 604 -12.22 8.24 -17.62
C PHE A 604 -13.66 8.42 -17.10
N GLU A 605 -13.97 9.58 -16.53
CA GLU A 605 -15.30 9.86 -16.00
C GLU A 605 -16.38 9.79 -17.10
N TRP A 606 -16.17 10.46 -18.24
CA TRP A 606 -17.04 10.34 -19.41
C TRP A 606 -17.15 8.91 -19.92
N ALA A 607 -16.05 8.15 -19.99
CA ALA A 607 -16.11 6.76 -20.42
C ALA A 607 -17.05 5.94 -19.52
N SER A 608 -16.98 6.12 -18.19
CA SER A 608 -17.88 5.44 -17.25
C SER A 608 -19.35 5.87 -17.43
N LEU A 609 -19.61 7.17 -17.59
CA LEU A 609 -20.97 7.73 -17.75
C LEU A 609 -21.61 7.31 -19.08
N LEU A 610 -20.83 7.25 -20.16
CA LEU A 610 -21.32 6.78 -21.46
C LEU A 610 -21.71 5.30 -21.41
N VAL A 611 -20.96 4.47 -20.69
CA VAL A 611 -21.34 3.06 -20.48
C VAL A 611 -22.62 2.94 -19.65
N ASP A 612 -22.74 3.69 -18.56
CA ASP A 612 -23.96 3.67 -17.72
C ASP A 612 -25.20 4.14 -18.53
N PHE A 613 -25.07 5.25 -19.26
CA PHE A 613 -26.12 5.72 -20.15
C PHE A 613 -26.45 4.71 -21.25
N THR A 614 -25.46 4.00 -21.80
CA THR A 614 -25.68 2.93 -22.79
C THR A 614 -26.55 1.83 -22.21
N GLY A 615 -26.24 1.36 -21.00
CA GLY A 615 -27.00 0.31 -20.32
C GLY A 615 -28.47 0.67 -20.09
N ARG A 616 -28.75 1.96 -19.83
CA ARG A 616 -30.10 2.46 -19.56
C ARG A 616 -30.90 2.83 -20.80
N SER A 617 -30.23 3.32 -21.85
CA SER A 617 -30.87 3.83 -23.07
C SER A 617 -30.91 2.82 -24.22
N GLY A 618 -30.03 1.81 -24.22
CA GLY A 618 -29.85 0.86 -25.31
C GLY A 618 -29.03 1.39 -26.50
N GLN A 619 -28.44 2.59 -26.41
CA GLN A 619 -27.61 3.18 -27.48
C GLN A 619 -26.20 2.58 -27.51
N SER A 620 -26.06 1.38 -28.09
CA SER A 620 -24.83 0.58 -28.04
C SER A 620 -23.60 1.20 -28.73
N ASP A 621 -23.78 2.20 -29.59
CA ASP A 621 -22.67 2.89 -30.27
C ASP A 621 -21.77 3.68 -29.29
N LEU A 622 -22.34 4.10 -28.15
CA LEU A 622 -21.65 4.91 -27.14
C LEU A 622 -20.52 4.17 -26.42
N THR A 623 -20.59 2.84 -26.29
CA THR A 623 -19.49 2.02 -25.77
C THR A 623 -18.22 2.19 -26.61
N GLY A 624 -18.35 2.40 -27.93
CA GLY A 624 -17.21 2.66 -28.81
C GLY A 624 -16.50 3.97 -28.48
N PHE A 625 -17.25 5.02 -28.13
CA PHE A 625 -16.69 6.30 -27.69
C PHE A 625 -16.00 6.17 -26.32
N ALA A 626 -16.64 5.48 -25.37
CA ALA A 626 -16.06 5.23 -24.05
C ALA A 626 -14.69 4.53 -24.13
N ARG A 627 -14.56 3.52 -25.00
CA ARG A 627 -13.28 2.83 -25.24
C ARG A 627 -12.21 3.73 -25.85
N LYS A 628 -12.60 4.59 -26.79
CA LYS A 628 -11.68 5.54 -27.44
C LYS A 628 -11.12 6.55 -26.43
N LEU A 629 -11.99 7.14 -25.60
CA LEU A 629 -11.59 8.04 -24.53
C LEU A 629 -10.65 7.36 -23.54
N TYR A 630 -11.03 6.16 -23.07
CA TYR A 630 -10.20 5.38 -22.16
C TYR A 630 -8.82 5.08 -22.77
N ALA A 631 -8.78 4.56 -24.00
CA ALA A 631 -7.54 4.22 -24.70
C ALA A 631 -6.62 5.44 -24.87
N SER A 632 -7.18 6.60 -25.26
CA SER A 632 -6.40 7.84 -25.41
C SER A 632 -5.82 8.30 -24.07
N ALA A 633 -6.62 8.26 -22.99
CA ALA A 633 -6.16 8.61 -21.66
C ALA A 633 -5.04 7.69 -21.14
N ILE A 634 -5.06 6.39 -21.49
CA ILE A 634 -3.98 5.45 -21.14
C ILE A 634 -2.73 5.71 -21.96
N ALA A 635 -2.88 5.86 -23.27
CA ALA A 635 -1.74 6.01 -24.17
C ALA A 635 -1.00 7.33 -23.95
N ASN A 636 -1.76 8.41 -23.71
CA ASN A 636 -1.26 9.78 -23.81
C ASN A 636 -1.43 10.59 -22.51
N GLY A 637 -2.26 10.13 -21.58
CA GLY A 637 -2.63 10.88 -20.38
C GLY A 637 -1.87 10.50 -19.11
N LEU A 638 -1.02 9.46 -19.15
CA LEU A 638 -0.33 8.94 -17.97
C LEU A 638 1.13 9.38 -17.89
N ASN A 639 1.55 9.71 -16.68
CA ASN A 639 2.95 9.89 -16.34
C ASN A 639 3.69 8.55 -16.42
N ARG A 640 4.74 8.50 -17.25
CA ARG A 640 5.50 7.25 -17.50
C ARG A 640 6.27 6.72 -16.28
N ALA A 641 6.65 7.60 -15.35
CA ALA A 641 7.39 7.21 -14.14
C ALA A 641 6.45 6.71 -13.04
N THR A 642 5.32 7.37 -12.82
CA THR A 642 4.41 7.06 -11.71
C THR A 642 3.24 6.17 -12.11
N GLY A 643 2.88 6.14 -13.40
CA GLY A 643 1.67 5.51 -13.92
C GLY A 643 0.38 6.24 -13.56
N LEU A 644 0.46 7.46 -13.02
CA LEU A 644 -0.68 8.28 -12.63
C LEU A 644 -1.12 9.18 -13.79
N ALA A 645 -2.42 9.46 -13.88
CA ALA A 645 -2.92 10.43 -14.84
C ALA A 645 -2.38 11.84 -14.53
N TYR A 646 -1.93 12.54 -15.57
CA TYR A 646 -1.59 13.96 -15.49
C TYR A 646 -2.84 14.80 -15.18
N GLY A 647 -2.63 16.00 -14.63
CA GLY A 647 -3.72 16.97 -14.46
C GLY A 647 -4.27 17.42 -15.82
N ALA A 648 -3.40 17.55 -16.81
CA ALA A 648 -3.75 18.02 -18.15
C ALA A 648 -2.73 17.57 -19.19
N VAL A 649 -3.21 17.27 -20.40
CA VAL A 649 -2.40 17.03 -21.59
C VAL A 649 -2.99 17.75 -22.80
N SER A 650 -2.16 18.05 -23.80
CA SER A 650 -2.65 18.51 -25.11
C SER A 650 -3.38 17.38 -25.83
N ARG A 651 -4.14 17.70 -26.89
CA ARG A 651 -4.75 16.69 -27.79
C ARG A 651 -3.75 15.68 -28.38
N GLN A 652 -2.46 16.03 -28.44
CA GLN A 652 -1.39 15.16 -28.92
C GLN A 652 -0.64 14.44 -27.78
N GLY A 653 -1.11 14.55 -26.54
CA GLY A 653 -0.49 13.89 -25.39
C GLY A 653 0.71 14.60 -24.79
N LEU A 654 0.93 15.89 -25.08
CA LEU A 654 1.99 16.66 -24.42
C LEU A 654 1.53 17.04 -23.02
N PRO A 655 2.26 16.71 -21.95
CA PRO A 655 1.88 17.11 -20.60
C PRO A 655 1.82 18.63 -20.43
N LEU A 656 0.69 19.14 -19.95
CA LEU A 656 0.45 20.56 -19.68
C LEU A 656 0.39 20.85 -18.18
N ASP A 657 -0.22 19.95 -17.40
CA ASP A 657 -0.19 19.95 -15.93
C ASP A 657 0.41 18.63 -15.44
N LEU A 658 1.63 18.73 -14.93
CA LEU A 658 2.44 17.62 -14.46
C LEU A 658 2.00 17.07 -13.09
N VAL A 659 1.07 17.74 -12.41
CA VAL A 659 0.58 17.31 -11.09
C VAL A 659 -0.53 16.29 -11.24
N SER A 660 -0.28 15.07 -10.75
CA SER A 660 -1.29 14.03 -10.66
C SER A 660 -2.14 14.22 -9.42
N ARG A 661 -3.45 14.38 -9.63
CA ARG A 661 -4.43 14.42 -8.54
C ARG A 661 -4.97 13.03 -8.20
N SER A 662 -5.64 12.87 -7.07
CA SER A 662 -6.21 11.57 -6.67
C SER A 662 -7.53 11.24 -7.39
N TRP A 663 -8.37 12.23 -7.68
CA TRP A 663 -9.67 12.02 -8.35
C TRP A 663 -9.57 11.40 -9.75
N PRO A 664 -8.64 11.76 -10.66
CA PRO A 664 -8.55 11.11 -11.98
C PRO A 664 -8.25 9.62 -11.85
N GLN A 665 -7.56 9.21 -10.78
CA GLN A 665 -7.20 7.81 -10.56
C GLN A 665 -8.41 7.02 -10.08
N ALA A 666 -9.26 7.63 -9.25
CA ALA A 666 -10.55 7.08 -8.86
C ALA A 666 -11.48 6.94 -10.08
N GLU A 667 -11.54 7.95 -10.94
CA GLU A 667 -12.32 7.88 -12.19
C GLU A 667 -11.76 6.81 -13.15
N ALA A 668 -10.45 6.63 -13.21
CA ALA A 668 -9.84 5.57 -14.01
C ALA A 668 -10.26 4.15 -13.55
N ILE A 669 -10.44 3.95 -12.24
CA ILE A 669 -10.97 2.69 -11.68
C ILE A 669 -12.43 2.51 -12.13
N LYS A 670 -13.29 3.52 -11.96
CA LYS A 670 -14.70 3.49 -12.39
C LYS A 670 -14.82 3.16 -13.88
N ALA A 671 -14.01 3.81 -14.72
CA ALA A 671 -14.01 3.59 -16.16
C ALA A 671 -13.58 2.16 -16.55
N ALA A 672 -12.57 1.61 -15.87
CA ALA A 672 -12.12 0.25 -16.09
C ALA A 672 -13.21 -0.78 -15.71
N ILE A 673 -13.86 -0.59 -14.55
CA ILE A 673 -14.98 -1.42 -14.08
C ILE A 673 -16.14 -1.38 -15.08
N ALA A 674 -16.55 -0.18 -15.51
CA ALA A 674 -17.62 -0.02 -16.48
C ALA A 674 -17.33 -0.74 -17.80
N LEU A 675 -16.08 -0.70 -18.27
CA LEU A 675 -15.68 -1.31 -19.54
C LEU A 675 -15.51 -2.84 -19.49
N ASP A 676 -15.15 -3.43 -18.35
CA ASP A 676 -14.95 -4.89 -18.18
C ASP A 676 -16.19 -5.72 -18.60
N GLY A 677 -17.40 -5.17 -18.41
CA GLY A 677 -18.67 -5.81 -18.78
C GLY A 677 -19.23 -5.44 -20.16
N SER A 678 -18.51 -4.64 -20.96
CA SER A 678 -19.08 -3.98 -22.15
C SER A 678 -18.75 -4.67 -23.49
N GLY A 679 -18.35 -5.95 -23.47
CA GLY A 679 -17.98 -6.73 -24.67
C GLY A 679 -16.55 -6.48 -25.17
N GLY A 680 -15.61 -6.24 -24.25
CA GLY A 680 -14.21 -5.84 -24.51
C GLY A 680 -13.19 -6.85 -23.97
N PRO A 681 -11.89 -6.48 -23.91
CA PRO A 681 -10.90 -7.30 -23.20
C PRO A 681 -11.25 -7.38 -21.71
N ASP A 682 -10.80 -8.45 -21.06
CA ASP A 682 -10.86 -8.57 -19.60
C ASP A 682 -9.97 -7.50 -18.95
N LEU A 683 -10.58 -6.60 -18.18
CA LEU A 683 -9.94 -5.47 -17.53
C LEU A 683 -9.71 -5.71 -16.03
N LYS A 684 -10.07 -6.87 -15.46
CA LYS A 684 -9.82 -7.17 -14.04
C LYS A 684 -8.37 -6.93 -13.62
N PRO A 685 -7.33 -7.39 -14.35
CA PRO A 685 -5.94 -7.08 -13.97
C PRO A 685 -5.64 -5.57 -13.96
N GLU A 686 -6.24 -4.82 -14.88
CA GLU A 686 -6.06 -3.36 -14.95
C GLU A 686 -6.79 -2.65 -13.82
N ILE A 687 -7.99 -3.12 -13.43
CA ILE A 687 -8.75 -2.60 -12.28
C ILE A 687 -7.91 -2.74 -11.01
N GLU A 688 -7.41 -3.94 -10.74
CA GLU A 688 -6.55 -4.23 -9.59
C GLU A 688 -5.24 -3.41 -9.62
N ALA A 689 -4.61 -3.29 -10.79
CA ALA A 689 -3.41 -2.45 -10.93
C ALA A 689 -3.70 -0.98 -10.63
N ARG A 690 -4.87 -0.46 -11.03
CA ARG A 690 -5.29 0.92 -10.71
C ARG A 690 -5.60 1.11 -9.25
N VAL A 691 -6.31 0.17 -8.62
CA VAL A 691 -6.55 0.20 -7.16
C VAL A 691 -5.21 0.19 -6.43
N GLY A 692 -4.30 -0.71 -6.79
CA GLY A 692 -2.96 -0.75 -6.22
C GLY A 692 -2.17 0.54 -6.42
N ARG A 693 -2.25 1.18 -7.59
CA ARG A 693 -1.63 2.50 -7.84
C ARG A 693 -2.26 3.61 -6.99
N LEU A 694 -3.59 3.66 -6.88
CA LEU A 694 -4.29 4.60 -5.99
C LEU A 694 -3.81 4.42 -4.55
N PHE A 695 -3.72 3.17 -4.07
CA PHE A 695 -3.24 2.88 -2.74
C PHE A 695 -1.78 3.25 -2.54
N ARG A 696 -0.90 2.88 -3.47
CA ARG A 696 0.54 3.18 -3.43
C ARG A 696 0.82 4.68 -3.34
N TRP A 697 0.14 5.48 -4.14
CA TRP A 697 0.49 6.90 -4.29
C TRP A 697 -0.35 7.85 -3.45
N HIS A 698 -1.64 7.55 -3.26
CA HIS A 698 -2.58 8.49 -2.66
C HIS A 698 -3.07 8.07 -1.27
N ILE A 699 -3.14 6.78 -0.94
CA ILE A 699 -3.72 6.32 0.34
C ILE A 699 -2.65 5.90 1.35
N ASN A 700 -1.83 4.90 1.04
CA ASN A 700 -0.85 4.34 1.99
C ASN A 700 0.21 5.34 2.48
N PRO A 701 0.64 6.35 1.70
CA PRO A 701 1.56 7.36 2.21
C PRO A 701 0.93 8.37 3.18
N ALA A 702 -0.41 8.44 3.25
CA ALA A 702 -1.12 9.35 4.14
C ALA A 702 -1.33 8.74 5.53
N PRO A 703 -1.53 9.56 6.58
CA PRO A 703 -2.01 9.08 7.87
C PRO A 703 -3.33 8.31 7.74
N LEU A 704 -3.62 7.44 8.72
CA LEU A 704 -4.80 6.58 8.73
C LEU A 704 -6.09 7.36 8.45
N GLY A 705 -6.92 6.83 7.55
CA GLY A 705 -8.19 7.46 7.14
C GLY A 705 -8.07 8.69 6.23
N LEU A 706 -6.86 9.17 5.92
CA LEU A 706 -6.62 10.35 5.04
C LEU A 706 -6.04 9.93 3.67
N TRP A 707 -5.77 10.92 2.80
CA TRP A 707 -5.14 10.73 1.50
C TRP A 707 -4.23 11.90 1.10
N ILE A 708 -3.27 11.63 0.21
CA ILE A 708 -2.46 12.61 -0.49
C ILE A 708 -3.16 12.97 -1.80
N ASP A 709 -3.64 14.21 -1.99
CA ASP A 709 -4.29 14.57 -3.26
C ASP A 709 -3.27 14.82 -4.38
N ARG A 710 -2.14 15.46 -4.11
CA ARG A 710 -1.26 16.00 -5.16
C ARG A 710 0.10 15.30 -5.18
N ILE A 711 0.43 14.69 -6.31
CA ILE A 711 1.70 14.02 -6.57
C ILE A 711 2.37 14.68 -7.78
N ASP A 712 3.66 15.00 -7.68
CA ASP A 712 4.41 15.55 -8.82
C ASP A 712 4.89 14.49 -9.80
N GLU A 713 5.51 14.93 -10.90
CA GLU A 713 5.96 14.04 -11.97
C GLU A 713 7.00 12.99 -11.54
N ARG A 714 7.64 13.17 -10.38
CA ARG A 714 8.66 12.29 -9.81
C ARG A 714 8.13 11.42 -8.68
N GLY A 715 6.82 11.47 -8.41
CA GLY A 715 6.20 10.72 -7.33
C GLY A 715 6.28 11.37 -5.95
N ARG A 716 6.67 12.66 -5.85
CA ARG A 716 6.74 13.36 -4.56
C ARG A 716 5.38 13.96 -4.21
N SER A 717 5.00 13.85 -2.94
CA SER A 717 3.81 14.55 -2.43
C SER A 717 4.01 16.07 -2.44
N LEU A 718 3.05 16.78 -3.02
CA LEU A 718 2.89 18.24 -2.97
C LEU A 718 1.70 18.65 -2.09
N ALA A 719 1.03 17.68 -1.45
CA ALA A 719 -0.15 17.95 -0.67
C ALA A 719 0.20 18.67 0.64
N THR A 720 -0.52 19.75 0.93
CA THR A 720 -0.41 20.50 2.20
C THR A 720 -1.60 20.27 3.11
N ASP A 721 -2.65 19.64 2.60
CA ASP A 721 -3.89 19.33 3.29
C ASP A 721 -4.61 18.16 2.60
N VAL A 722 -5.71 17.73 3.21
CA VAL A 722 -6.59 16.66 2.75
C VAL A 722 -7.94 17.26 2.32
N PRO A 723 -8.15 17.54 1.03
CA PRO A 723 -9.32 18.26 0.55
C PRO A 723 -10.57 17.38 0.48
N ALA A 724 -11.64 17.76 1.17
CA ALA A 724 -12.89 16.99 1.23
C ALA A 724 -13.58 16.82 -0.13
N SER A 725 -13.28 17.69 -1.11
CA SER A 725 -13.80 17.58 -2.47
C SER A 725 -13.43 16.27 -3.18
N ILE A 726 -12.40 15.57 -2.68
CA ILE A 726 -11.93 14.27 -3.19
C ILE A 726 -12.69 13.09 -2.56
N PHE A 727 -13.23 13.26 -1.36
CA PHE A 727 -13.83 12.18 -0.58
C PHE A 727 -14.90 11.42 -1.37
N TYR A 728 -15.75 12.17 -2.08
CA TYR A 728 -16.73 11.65 -3.03
C TYR A 728 -16.14 10.67 -4.06
N HIS A 729 -15.06 11.04 -4.75
CA HIS A 729 -14.47 10.24 -5.82
C HIS A 729 -13.90 8.94 -5.26
N LEU A 730 -13.21 9.00 -4.11
CA LEU A 730 -12.65 7.82 -3.44
C LEU A 730 -13.75 6.86 -2.98
N VAL A 731 -14.79 7.39 -2.31
CA VAL A 731 -15.93 6.59 -1.87
C VAL A 731 -16.66 5.97 -3.07
N CYS A 732 -16.92 6.74 -4.13
CA CYS A 732 -17.61 6.25 -5.33
C CYS A 732 -16.81 5.13 -6.01
N ALA A 733 -15.53 5.35 -6.33
CA ALA A 733 -14.71 4.38 -7.04
C ALA A 733 -14.45 3.10 -6.24
N LEU A 734 -14.09 3.23 -4.96
CA LEU A 734 -13.73 2.09 -4.13
C LEU A 734 -14.94 1.26 -3.72
N THR A 735 -16.12 1.87 -3.59
CA THR A 735 -17.35 1.11 -3.38
C THR A 735 -17.79 0.36 -4.64
N GLN A 736 -17.67 0.95 -5.83
CA GLN A 736 -17.89 0.22 -7.09
C GLN A 736 -16.91 -0.93 -7.27
N TYR A 737 -15.65 -0.77 -6.86
CA TYR A 737 -14.67 -1.85 -6.85
C TYR A 737 -15.10 -3.00 -5.93
N LEU A 738 -15.57 -2.70 -4.72
CA LEU A 738 -16.13 -3.72 -3.82
C LEU A 738 -17.38 -4.40 -4.43
N ASP A 739 -18.21 -3.68 -5.18
CA ASP A 739 -19.37 -4.29 -5.81
C ASP A 739 -18.94 -5.22 -6.97
N SER A 740 -17.97 -4.80 -7.78
CA SER A 740 -17.48 -5.56 -8.94
C SER A 740 -16.73 -6.85 -8.59
N THR A 741 -16.17 -6.94 -7.38
CA THR A 741 -15.40 -8.10 -6.88
C THR A 741 -16.20 -8.97 -5.90
N ALA A 742 -17.51 -8.73 -5.76
CA ALA A 742 -18.38 -9.48 -4.87
C ALA A 742 -18.63 -10.90 -5.42
N GLY A 743 -17.87 -11.88 -4.95
CA GLY A 743 -18.01 -13.30 -5.32
C GLY A 743 -16.69 -14.03 -5.61
N GLU A 744 -15.58 -13.30 -5.69
CA GLU A 744 -14.26 -13.85 -6.03
C GLU A 744 -13.39 -14.16 -4.80
N ALA A 745 -13.90 -13.91 -3.58
CA ALA A 745 -13.27 -14.38 -2.35
C ALA A 745 -13.45 -15.90 -2.22
N ARG A 746 -12.52 -16.66 -2.79
CA ARG A 746 -12.33 -18.09 -2.51
C ARG A 746 -10.93 -18.37 -2.02
#